data_AF-A0A1A9IX25-F1
#
_entry.id   AF-A0A1A9IX25-F1
#
_cell.length_a   1.000
_cell.length_b   1.000
_cell.length_c   1.000
_cell.angle_alpha   90.00
_cell.angle_beta   90.00
_cell.angle_gamma   90.00
#
_symmetry.space_group_name_H-M   'P 1'
#
loop_
_entity.id
_entity.type
_entity.pdbx_description
1 polymer ?
#
loop_
_entity_poly.entity_id
_entity_poly.type
_entity_poly.pdbx_seq_one_letter_code
_entity_poly.pdbx_strand_id
1 'polypeptide(L)'
;MKRFSQHLGALRTRVGATGTAWALAAAAAPALALGLGAAPAHAAPLPGGLGPCVPGSCPNPFPGINNGPLAGRDNAINIFVGDDFLVRGRAAEAEGRVVVLDDFDQNKDPAGSSLYNLGIVGVGSRVPPPTDADFLTTGGNVTIAPGQRLETTGGILGERGIVRYAGTESGTVNGELVHDPDAAQPYTALRTQLTAASQCYARVGGQPRQATGTAVNEGGQTVFRGDGTSALQVFNVDFDLTAPGGGQQGIVFENVPADATVLVNIVGGDRTINTYSGGIDDSTDPLNAYRERLLWNFPDATTVHLSGTGQMQGSFLMGDQASMTTVTLPGINGRFFTTGSLTHTSAATGGGGQEFHAYPFDGDLPDCGGTGPTTGEVRVVKTDATTGDTLPGADFELWRETNDVPGLQTTGADPDTRVTSCTTGDDGRCGVTVATGTYYWRETAAPDGYDLPDPAVFGPLTLTADNAAQGVQAVAKDTRSTVPPVSGEVRILKTDADTGDVLEGADFELWRETNGEAGLQTTGANPDTQVTSCTTGTNGRCSVTVETGTYYWRETAAPDGYDLPDPDVFGPLTLTEANADAGVQAVASDTRSTAPHGNGAIHLTKTDRKDGSPLAGAVFEAWRETNGVPGLQTTGADPDTRVGGGCSTDTAGHCAFEDLPAGEYYLRETAVPEGYVLPGDPVSGPYRVTDSSTAVDVSLSNERGEPCKGKDCSYGY
;
A
#
# COMPACT_ATOMS: atom_id res chain seq x y z
N MET A 1 -43.94 -41.38 -9.73
CA MET A 1 -45.18 -42.14 -9.46
C MET A 1 -46.03 -41.38 -8.44
N LYS A 2 -47.32 -41.18 -8.76
CA LYS A 2 -48.53 -40.81 -7.95
C LYS A 2 -48.32 -40.36 -6.48
N ARG A 3 -48.68 -39.11 -6.11
CA ARG A 3 -50.01 -38.55 -5.73
C ARG A 3 -50.61 -39.09 -4.42
N PHE A 4 -50.97 -38.19 -3.49
CA PHE A 4 -52.25 -38.04 -2.73
C PHE A 4 -52.13 -36.75 -1.87
N SER A 5 -52.85 -35.63 -2.05
CA SER A 5 -54.28 -35.30 -1.76
C SER A 5 -54.69 -35.61 -0.31
N GLN A 6 -55.44 -34.82 0.48
CA GLN A 6 -56.38 -33.69 0.28
C GLN A 6 -56.85 -33.23 1.70
N HIS A 7 -56.96 -31.93 2.02
CA HIS A 7 -58.18 -31.09 2.13
C HIS A 7 -59.04 -31.07 3.43
N LEU A 8 -59.35 -29.82 3.83
CA LEU A 8 -60.65 -29.21 4.23
C LEU A 8 -61.15 -29.16 5.69
N GLY A 9 -61.57 -27.94 6.08
CA GLY A 9 -62.82 -27.63 6.81
C GLY A 9 -62.65 -26.74 8.06
N ALA A 10 -62.92 -25.41 8.04
CA ALA A 10 -64.24 -24.74 8.17
C ALA A 10 -64.70 -24.61 9.65
N LEU A 11 -65.35 -23.56 10.21
CA LEU A 11 -66.01 -22.33 9.74
C LEU A 11 -66.52 -21.53 10.99
N ARG A 12 -66.65 -20.18 10.90
CA ARG A 12 -67.76 -19.29 11.39
C ARG A 12 -68.06 -19.12 12.91
N THR A 13 -68.58 -18.01 13.49
CA THR A 13 -68.83 -16.57 13.15
C THR A 13 -69.35 -15.82 14.41
N ARG A 14 -69.09 -14.49 14.46
CA ARG A 14 -69.92 -13.32 14.92
C ARG A 14 -70.63 -13.29 16.28
N VAL A 15 -70.46 -12.17 16.99
CA VAL A 15 -71.51 -11.16 17.31
C VAL A 15 -70.84 -9.78 17.45
N GLY A 16 -71.48 -8.73 16.92
CA GLY A 16 -71.13 -7.33 17.16
C GLY A 16 -72.30 -6.55 17.77
N ALA A 17 -72.00 -5.45 18.45
CA ALA A 17 -72.89 -4.35 18.81
C ALA A 17 -71.99 -3.15 19.22
N THR A 18 -71.81 -2.12 18.38
CA THR A 18 -72.51 -0.81 18.37
C THR A 18 -72.47 -0.01 19.68
N GLY A 19 -71.88 1.19 19.64
CA GLY A 19 -72.03 2.21 20.68
C GLY A 19 -71.00 3.34 20.63
N THR A 20 -71.26 4.35 19.80
CA THR A 20 -70.59 5.67 19.71
C THR A 20 -70.84 6.56 20.92
N ALA A 21 -69.83 7.34 21.39
CA ALA A 21 -69.92 8.82 21.56
C ALA A 21 -68.74 9.49 22.32
N TRP A 22 -68.14 10.50 21.66
CA TRP A 22 -67.73 11.84 22.14
C TRP A 22 -66.56 12.06 23.13
N ALA A 23 -65.43 12.51 22.54
CA ALA A 23 -64.64 13.73 22.80
C ALA A 23 -64.57 14.36 24.22
N LEU A 24 -63.34 14.44 24.79
CA LEU A 24 -62.53 15.67 25.04
C LEU A 24 -61.52 15.49 26.20
N ALA A 25 -60.41 16.23 26.07
CA ALA A 25 -59.47 16.71 27.10
C ALA A 25 -58.19 15.90 27.41
N ALA A 26 -57.12 16.38 26.77
CA ALA A 26 -55.71 16.48 27.16
C ALA A 26 -55.20 15.77 28.44
N ALA A 27 -54.16 14.95 28.29
CA ALA A 27 -53.12 14.76 29.29
C ALA A 27 -51.78 14.43 28.60
N ALA A 28 -50.72 15.01 29.14
CA ALA A 28 -49.36 15.11 28.61
C ALA A 28 -48.72 13.77 28.19
N ALA A 29 -47.99 13.80 27.08
CA ALA A 29 -47.05 12.77 26.69
C ALA A 29 -45.80 12.81 27.61
N PRO A 30 -45.36 11.70 28.20
CA PRO A 30 -43.97 11.58 28.63
C PRO A 30 -43.13 11.28 27.39
N ALA A 31 -42.13 12.14 27.17
CA ALA A 31 -41.12 11.98 26.14
C ALA A 31 -40.42 10.63 26.29
N LEU A 32 -40.46 9.81 25.24
CA LEU A 32 -39.50 8.73 25.05
C LEU A 32 -38.13 9.40 24.90
N ALA A 33 -37.27 9.26 25.91
CA ALA A 33 -35.84 9.42 25.72
C ALA A 33 -35.40 8.30 24.78
N LEU A 34 -35.29 8.63 23.49
CA LEU A 34 -34.59 7.82 22.50
C LEU A 34 -33.15 7.70 23.00
N GLY A 35 -32.80 6.51 23.46
CA GLY A 35 -31.42 6.15 23.76
C GLY A 35 -30.56 6.45 22.55
N LEU A 36 -29.45 7.15 22.81
CA LEU A 36 -28.37 7.37 21.87
C LEU A 36 -28.03 6.04 21.17
N GLY A 37 -27.99 6.08 19.84
CA GLY A 37 -27.65 4.93 19.01
C GLY A 37 -26.34 4.32 19.48
N ALA A 38 -26.34 3.01 19.68
CA ALA A 38 -25.10 2.25 19.76
C ALA A 38 -24.37 2.48 18.43
N ALA A 39 -23.16 3.03 18.51
CA ALA A 39 -22.25 3.06 17.37
C ALA A 39 -22.06 1.62 16.84
N PRO A 40 -21.86 1.43 15.53
CA PRO A 40 -21.52 0.12 15.00
C PRO A 40 -20.26 -0.38 15.72
N ALA A 41 -20.30 -1.61 16.24
CA ALA A 41 -19.12 -2.26 16.77
C ALA A 41 -18.16 -2.47 15.59
N HIS A 42 -17.04 -1.74 15.60
CA HIS A 42 -15.97 -1.97 14.63
C HIS A 42 -15.25 -3.27 15.00
N ALA A 43 -14.63 -3.96 14.03
CA ALA A 43 -13.70 -5.03 14.33
C ALA A 43 -12.32 -4.45 14.67
N ALA A 44 -11.53 -5.14 15.48
CA ALA A 44 -10.21 -4.67 15.90
C ALA A 44 -9.16 -5.79 15.83
N PRO A 45 -7.88 -5.46 15.56
CA PRO A 45 -6.77 -6.40 15.73
C PRO A 45 -6.50 -6.64 17.22
N LEU A 46 -5.45 -7.39 17.55
CA LEU A 46 -5.01 -7.54 18.94
C LEU A 46 -4.57 -6.18 19.52
N PRO A 47 -4.67 -5.96 20.85
CA PRO A 47 -4.33 -4.70 21.49
C PRO A 47 -2.91 -4.23 21.18
N GLY A 48 -2.67 -2.92 21.19
CA GLY A 48 -1.34 -2.37 20.92
C GLY A 48 -0.92 -2.41 19.44
N GLY A 49 -1.84 -2.70 18.52
CA GLY A 49 -1.50 -2.92 17.10
C GLY A 49 -0.81 -4.27 16.87
N LEU A 50 -0.95 -5.21 17.81
CA LEU A 50 -0.43 -6.56 17.69
C LEU A 50 -1.25 -7.37 16.69
N GLY A 51 -0.63 -8.41 16.14
CA GLY A 51 -1.27 -9.34 15.21
C GLY A 51 -0.68 -9.20 13.81
N PRO A 52 -1.07 -8.18 13.03
CA PRO A 52 -0.61 -8.02 11.66
C PRO A 52 0.90 -7.85 11.57
N CYS A 53 1.45 -8.09 10.38
CA CYS A 53 2.83 -7.73 10.09
C CYS A 53 2.99 -6.20 10.06
N VAL A 54 4.07 -5.67 10.67
CA VAL A 54 4.31 -4.22 10.69
C VAL A 54 4.76 -3.73 9.30
N PRO A 55 4.07 -2.73 8.70
CA PRO A 55 4.37 -2.26 7.34
C PRO A 55 5.84 -1.92 7.10
N GLY A 56 6.38 -2.39 5.98
CA GLY A 56 7.77 -2.26 5.59
C GLY A 56 8.12 -3.26 4.50
N SER A 57 8.45 -4.49 4.89
CA SER A 57 8.82 -5.59 3.97
C SER A 57 8.06 -6.89 4.25
N CYS A 58 6.81 -6.78 4.66
CA CYS A 58 5.92 -7.90 4.92
C CYS A 58 5.67 -8.69 3.62
N PRO A 59 5.91 -10.01 3.59
CA PRO A 59 5.52 -10.83 2.46
C PRO A 59 4.00 -10.96 2.37
N ASN A 60 3.47 -11.01 1.16
CA ASN A 60 2.06 -11.28 0.89
C ASN A 60 1.92 -12.14 -0.39
N PRO A 61 1.45 -13.39 -0.31
CA PRO A 61 1.09 -14.11 0.92
C PRO A 61 2.30 -14.39 1.81
N PHE A 62 2.08 -14.64 3.10
CA PHE A 62 3.15 -15.13 3.97
C PHE A 62 3.59 -16.53 3.52
N PRO A 63 4.90 -16.82 3.51
CA PRO A 63 5.41 -18.11 3.04
C PRO A 63 5.06 -19.25 3.99
N GLY A 64 4.74 -20.42 3.45
CA GLY A 64 4.65 -21.66 4.22
C GLY A 64 5.99 -22.03 4.89
N ILE A 65 5.96 -23.01 5.79
CA ILE A 65 7.14 -23.42 6.56
C ILE A 65 8.24 -23.94 5.61
N ASN A 66 9.41 -23.30 5.62
CA ASN A 66 10.49 -23.61 4.71
C ASN A 66 11.88 -23.27 5.28
N ASN A 67 12.93 -23.68 4.58
CA ASN A 67 14.33 -23.39 4.89
C ASN A 67 15.04 -22.58 3.79
N GLY A 68 14.25 -21.86 2.97
CA GLY A 68 14.73 -21.07 1.84
C GLY A 68 15.38 -19.74 2.26
N PRO A 69 15.59 -18.81 1.31
CA PRO A 69 16.03 -17.45 1.63
C PRO A 69 15.05 -16.72 2.56
N LEU A 70 15.50 -15.63 3.18
CA LEU A 70 14.59 -14.74 3.92
C LEU A 70 13.57 -14.15 2.94
N ALA A 71 12.29 -14.23 3.29
CA ALA A 71 11.17 -13.88 2.39
C ALA A 71 10.68 -12.44 2.56
N GLY A 72 11.10 -11.77 3.62
CA GLY A 72 10.70 -10.42 4.00
C GLY A 72 11.14 -10.14 5.43
N ARG A 73 10.64 -9.06 6.03
CA ARG A 73 10.86 -8.78 7.46
C ARG A 73 9.61 -8.24 8.13
N ASP A 74 9.47 -8.60 9.39
CA ASP A 74 8.36 -8.22 10.25
C ASP A 74 8.87 -7.72 11.60
N ASN A 75 8.65 -6.45 11.91
CA ASN A 75 9.05 -5.87 13.20
C ASN A 75 7.96 -5.99 14.28
N ALA A 76 6.83 -6.63 13.99
CA ALA A 76 5.80 -6.91 14.98
C ALA A 76 6.34 -7.86 16.05
N ILE A 77 5.82 -7.73 17.27
CA ILE A 77 6.09 -8.69 18.34
C ILE A 77 5.47 -10.03 17.94
N ASN A 78 6.30 -11.05 17.76
CA ASN A 78 5.85 -12.41 17.51
C ASN A 78 5.55 -13.14 18.82
N ILE A 79 6.41 -12.97 19.81
CA ILE A 79 6.26 -13.57 21.14
C ILE A 79 6.27 -12.48 22.21
N PHE A 80 5.22 -12.43 23.02
CA PHE A 80 5.15 -11.59 24.21
C PHE A 80 4.99 -12.47 25.45
N VAL A 81 5.84 -12.25 26.45
CA VAL A 81 5.81 -12.93 27.74
C VAL A 81 5.74 -11.90 28.84
N GLY A 82 4.66 -11.92 29.63
CA GLY A 82 4.40 -10.93 30.67
C GLY A 82 5.23 -11.11 31.95
N ASP A 83 5.97 -12.22 32.04
CA ASP A 83 6.77 -12.67 33.18
C ASP A 83 8.01 -13.42 32.64
N ASP A 84 8.44 -14.54 33.24
CA ASP A 84 9.64 -15.26 32.80
C ASP A 84 9.47 -16.05 31.49
N PHE A 85 10.50 -16.02 30.63
CA PHE A 85 10.65 -16.93 29.49
C PHE A 85 11.79 -17.93 29.74
N LEU A 86 11.41 -19.18 30.00
CA LEU A 86 12.29 -20.30 30.29
C LEU A 86 12.50 -21.19 29.05
N VAL A 87 13.71 -21.24 28.52
CA VAL A 87 14.13 -22.19 27.48
C VAL A 87 14.75 -23.42 28.13
N ARG A 88 14.15 -24.59 27.94
CA ARG A 88 14.50 -25.84 28.62
C ARG A 88 14.59 -27.02 27.65
N GLY A 89 15.06 -28.16 28.16
CA GLY A 89 15.06 -29.42 27.41
C GLY A 89 15.75 -29.30 26.06
N ARG A 90 15.07 -29.73 24.99
CA ARG A 90 15.58 -29.73 23.61
C ARG A 90 14.86 -28.73 22.70
N ALA A 91 14.22 -27.69 23.27
CA ALA A 91 13.63 -26.58 22.52
C ALA A 91 14.69 -25.88 21.68
N ALA A 92 14.45 -25.66 20.39
CA ALA A 92 15.51 -25.25 19.46
C ALA A 92 15.46 -23.78 19.12
N GLU A 93 14.30 -23.24 18.74
CA GLU A 93 14.28 -21.94 18.05
C GLU A 93 13.01 -21.11 18.35
N ALA A 94 13.09 -19.79 18.21
CA ALA A 94 11.95 -18.89 18.18
C ALA A 94 12.17 -17.79 17.14
N GLU A 95 11.31 -17.76 16.11
CA GLU A 95 11.36 -16.77 15.04
C GLU A 95 10.65 -15.48 15.42
N GLY A 96 11.08 -14.37 14.80
CA GLY A 96 10.47 -13.07 14.98
C GLY A 96 10.91 -12.36 16.26
N ARG A 97 10.29 -11.21 16.53
CA ARG A 97 10.63 -10.39 17.69
C ARG A 97 10.02 -10.95 18.98
N VAL A 98 10.83 -11.04 20.03
CA VAL A 98 10.46 -11.56 21.35
C VAL A 98 10.57 -10.44 22.39
N VAL A 99 9.51 -10.25 23.18
CA VAL A 99 9.49 -9.32 24.32
C VAL A 99 9.15 -10.11 25.58
N VAL A 100 9.99 -9.97 26.61
CA VAL A 100 9.84 -10.61 27.92
C VAL A 100 9.87 -9.51 28.98
N LEU A 101 8.83 -9.38 29.79
CA LEU A 101 8.79 -8.31 30.79
C LEU A 101 9.67 -8.59 32.02
N ASP A 102 10.04 -9.85 32.25
CA ASP A 102 10.95 -10.25 33.33
C ASP A 102 12.18 -11.00 32.77
N ASP A 103 12.57 -12.14 33.33
CA ASP A 103 13.82 -12.83 32.98
C ASP A 103 13.68 -13.70 31.72
N PHE A 104 14.69 -13.65 30.85
CA PHE A 104 14.94 -14.68 29.84
C PHE A 104 16.02 -15.63 30.36
N ASP A 105 15.68 -16.90 30.52
CA ASP A 105 16.60 -17.91 31.05
C ASP A 105 16.69 -19.13 30.13
N GLN A 106 17.88 -19.41 29.62
CA GLN A 106 18.20 -20.57 28.81
C GLN A 106 19.03 -21.58 29.62
N ASN A 107 18.40 -22.72 29.92
CA ASN A 107 19.03 -23.84 30.62
C ASN A 107 18.53 -25.17 30.06
N LYS A 108 19.09 -25.53 28.91
CA LYS A 108 18.72 -26.71 28.11
C LYS A 108 19.34 -28.00 28.64
N ASP A 109 18.81 -29.13 28.18
CA ASP A 109 19.40 -30.46 28.43
C ASP A 109 20.84 -30.52 27.86
N PRO A 110 21.88 -30.76 28.67
CA PRO A 110 23.26 -30.86 28.20
C PRO A 110 23.50 -32.00 27.18
N ALA A 111 22.61 -32.99 27.11
CA ALA A 111 22.66 -34.06 26.10
C ALA A 111 21.96 -33.67 24.78
N GLY A 112 21.36 -32.48 24.70
CA GLY A 112 20.77 -31.89 23.50
C GLY A 112 21.70 -30.91 22.79
N SER A 113 21.15 -30.16 21.84
CA SER A 113 21.87 -29.04 21.22
C SER A 113 22.07 -27.92 22.24
N SER A 114 23.28 -27.34 22.27
CA SER A 114 23.61 -26.18 23.11
C SER A 114 23.08 -24.86 22.57
N LEU A 115 22.52 -24.86 21.35
CA LEU A 115 22.02 -23.70 20.62
C LEU A 115 20.56 -23.40 20.91
N TYR A 116 20.21 -22.15 21.14
CA TYR A 116 18.84 -21.65 20.93
C TYR A 116 18.88 -20.52 19.90
N ASN A 117 18.22 -20.72 18.76
CA ASN A 117 18.13 -19.68 17.71
C ASN A 117 16.97 -18.73 18.04
N LEU A 118 17.20 -17.43 17.95
CA LEU A 118 16.19 -16.42 18.27
C LEU A 118 16.15 -15.34 17.17
N GLY A 119 14.95 -14.96 16.75
CA GLY A 119 14.67 -14.02 15.67
C GLY A 119 14.79 -14.63 14.27
N ILE A 120 15.95 -15.21 13.94
CA ILE A 120 16.18 -15.95 12.69
C ILE A 120 16.28 -17.44 13.00
N VAL A 121 15.43 -18.23 12.34
CA VAL A 121 15.34 -19.68 12.50
C VAL A 121 15.76 -20.41 11.23
N GLY A 122 16.17 -21.68 11.38
CA GLY A 122 16.60 -22.55 10.28
C GLY A 122 15.42 -23.03 9.43
N VAL A 123 14.30 -23.37 10.05
CA VAL A 123 13.04 -23.73 9.40
C VAL A 123 11.94 -22.88 10.03
N GLY A 124 11.08 -22.27 9.21
CA GLY A 124 10.00 -21.40 9.70
C GLY A 124 9.36 -20.62 8.58
N SER A 125 8.79 -19.44 8.88
CA SER A 125 8.31 -18.54 7.84
C SER A 125 9.46 -17.87 7.08
N ARG A 126 10.66 -17.81 7.67
CA ARG A 126 11.83 -17.10 7.14
C ARG A 126 11.57 -15.59 7.01
N VAL A 127 10.83 -15.03 7.98
CA VAL A 127 10.46 -13.61 8.06
C VAL A 127 10.93 -13.04 9.42
N PRO A 128 12.24 -12.77 9.57
CA PRO A 128 12.79 -12.27 10.82
C PRO A 128 12.51 -10.77 11.02
N PRO A 129 12.86 -10.20 12.18
CA PRO A 129 12.86 -8.75 12.36
C PRO A 129 13.88 -8.04 11.46
N PRO A 130 13.76 -6.70 11.27
CA PRO A 130 14.83 -5.86 10.71
C PRO A 130 16.19 -6.10 11.37
N THR A 131 17.28 -5.98 10.62
CA THR A 131 18.64 -6.24 11.11
C THR A 131 19.08 -5.33 12.25
N ASP A 132 18.48 -4.15 12.34
CA ASP A 132 18.69 -3.11 13.34
C ASP A 132 17.61 -3.12 14.43
N ALA A 133 16.71 -4.11 14.44
CA ALA A 133 15.69 -4.25 15.45
C ALA A 133 16.13 -5.19 16.60
N ASP A 134 15.52 -4.95 17.77
CA ASP A 134 15.54 -5.90 18.87
C ASP A 134 14.91 -7.22 18.42
N PHE A 135 15.69 -8.30 18.50
CA PHE A 135 15.17 -9.66 18.38
C PHE A 135 14.66 -10.15 19.73
N LEU A 136 15.35 -9.79 20.82
CA LEU A 136 14.93 -10.02 22.19
C LEU A 136 14.99 -8.71 22.97
N THR A 137 13.89 -8.33 23.59
CA THR A 137 13.84 -7.26 24.61
C THR A 137 13.42 -7.88 25.94
N THR A 138 14.20 -7.66 27.01
CA THR A 138 13.92 -8.19 28.36
C THR A 138 13.88 -7.08 29.41
N GLY A 139 12.90 -7.14 30.32
CA GLY A 139 12.83 -6.25 31.49
C GLY A 139 13.66 -6.74 32.68
N GLY A 140 14.05 -8.02 32.67
CA GLY A 140 14.93 -8.63 33.64
C GLY A 140 16.29 -9.01 33.06
N ASN A 141 16.81 -10.12 33.55
CA ASN A 141 18.09 -10.70 33.20
C ASN A 141 18.02 -11.53 31.91
N VAL A 142 19.15 -11.63 31.22
CA VAL A 142 19.40 -12.64 30.19
C VAL A 142 20.41 -13.63 30.75
N THR A 143 19.97 -14.85 31.05
CA THR A 143 20.81 -15.88 31.66
C THR A 143 20.94 -17.09 30.75
N ILE A 144 22.17 -17.37 30.29
CA ILE A 144 22.48 -18.52 29.45
C ILE A 144 23.39 -19.48 30.22
N ALA A 145 22.92 -20.72 30.40
CA ALA A 145 23.65 -21.72 31.16
C ALA A 145 25.03 -22.05 30.56
N PRO A 146 26.02 -22.43 31.41
CA PRO A 146 27.38 -22.73 30.95
C PRO A 146 27.42 -23.77 29.82
N GLY A 147 28.17 -23.47 28.76
CA GLY A 147 28.32 -24.34 27.59
C GLY A 147 27.17 -24.26 26.58
N GLN A 148 26.18 -23.40 26.83
CA GLN A 148 25.07 -23.10 25.92
C GLN A 148 25.25 -21.73 25.28
N ARG A 149 24.55 -21.47 24.17
CA ARG A 149 24.52 -20.15 23.54
C ARG A 149 23.15 -19.78 23.00
N LEU A 150 22.81 -18.50 23.15
CA LEU A 150 21.73 -17.84 22.42
C LEU A 150 22.28 -17.31 21.11
N GLU A 151 21.61 -17.58 19.99
CA GLU A 151 22.10 -17.29 18.63
C GLU A 151 21.09 -16.41 17.88
N THR A 152 21.48 -15.20 17.49
CA THR A 152 20.60 -14.26 16.77
C THR A 152 21.01 -14.01 15.32
N THR A 153 22.07 -14.67 14.83
CA THR A 153 22.52 -14.49 13.43
C THR A 153 21.82 -15.44 12.45
N GLY A 154 21.18 -16.50 12.97
CA GLY A 154 20.67 -17.60 12.15
C GLY A 154 21.75 -18.30 11.30
N GLY A 155 23.03 -18.09 11.60
CA GLY A 155 24.15 -18.57 10.79
C GLY A 155 24.34 -17.83 9.45
N ILE A 156 23.69 -16.69 9.26
CA ILE A 156 23.75 -15.90 8.02
C ILE A 156 24.79 -14.80 8.18
N LEU A 157 25.71 -14.69 7.21
CA LEU A 157 26.76 -13.67 7.25
C LEU A 157 26.14 -12.28 7.10
N GLY A 158 26.39 -11.39 8.07
CA GLY A 158 25.90 -10.02 8.06
C GLY A 158 24.54 -9.83 8.76
N GLU A 159 23.86 -10.91 9.14
CA GLU A 159 22.68 -10.83 10.01
C GLU A 159 23.13 -10.89 11.47
N ARG A 160 22.63 -9.97 12.28
CA ARG A 160 22.84 -9.94 13.73
C ARG A 160 21.68 -9.20 14.36
N GLY A 161 20.91 -9.89 15.21
CA GLY A 161 19.85 -9.24 15.98
C GLY A 161 20.34 -8.64 17.29
N ILE A 162 19.65 -7.59 17.74
CA ILE A 162 19.88 -6.95 19.04
C ILE A 162 19.18 -7.76 20.16
N VAL A 163 19.91 -7.98 21.25
CA VAL A 163 19.41 -8.49 22.53
C VAL A 163 19.51 -7.35 23.54
N ARG A 164 18.37 -6.74 23.82
CA ARG A 164 18.23 -5.63 24.75
C ARG A 164 17.75 -6.13 26.12
N TYR A 165 18.41 -5.71 27.19
CA TYR A 165 18.12 -6.19 28.54
C TYR A 165 18.29 -5.10 29.60
N ALA A 166 17.39 -5.09 30.59
CA ALA A 166 17.42 -4.12 31.70
C ALA A 166 18.15 -4.63 32.94
N GLY A 167 18.17 -5.95 33.16
CA GLY A 167 18.89 -6.58 34.26
C GLY A 167 20.35 -6.87 33.93
N THR A 168 20.80 -8.07 34.27
CA THR A 168 22.16 -8.55 33.98
C THR A 168 22.17 -9.53 32.83
N GLU A 169 23.26 -9.55 32.06
CA GLU A 169 23.55 -10.61 31.10
C GLU A 169 24.61 -11.56 31.68
N SER A 170 24.39 -12.87 31.53
CA SER A 170 25.38 -13.88 31.83
C SER A 170 25.33 -15.04 30.85
N GLY A 171 26.51 -15.54 30.47
CA GLY A 171 26.66 -16.71 29.62
C GLY A 171 27.20 -16.37 28.23
N THR A 172 26.67 -16.99 27.17
CA THR A 172 27.13 -16.78 25.79
C THR A 172 25.96 -16.36 24.91
N VAL A 173 26.01 -15.13 24.41
CA VAL A 173 25.07 -14.60 23.42
C VAL A 173 25.84 -14.25 22.15
N ASN A 174 25.42 -14.82 21.02
CA ASN A 174 25.91 -14.45 19.69
C ASN A 174 24.90 -13.49 19.04
N GLY A 175 25.01 -12.23 19.39
CA GLY A 175 24.15 -11.13 18.95
C GLY A 175 24.79 -9.77 19.26
N GLU A 176 24.06 -8.69 19.05
CA GLU A 176 24.42 -7.38 19.61
C GLU A 176 23.78 -7.25 20.99
N LEU A 177 24.58 -6.94 22.02
CA LEU A 177 24.09 -6.79 23.39
C LEU A 177 23.90 -5.30 23.71
N VAL A 178 22.69 -4.93 24.12
CA VAL A 178 22.37 -3.57 24.55
C VAL A 178 21.79 -3.62 25.96
N HIS A 179 22.51 -3.04 26.92
CA HIS A 179 22.00 -2.88 28.28
C HIS A 179 21.23 -1.56 28.38
N ASP A 180 19.96 -1.66 28.74
CA ASP A 180 19.02 -0.56 28.80
C ASP A 180 18.06 -0.79 29.98
N PRO A 181 18.23 -0.08 31.11
CA PRO A 181 17.39 -0.26 32.31
C PRO A 181 15.89 -0.08 32.07
N ASP A 182 15.51 0.63 31.00
CA ASP A 182 14.12 0.95 30.66
C ASP A 182 13.61 0.09 29.48
N ALA A 183 14.35 -0.94 29.07
CA ALA A 183 14.06 -1.79 27.90
C ALA A 183 12.60 -2.30 27.83
N ALA A 184 12.02 -2.72 28.96
CA ALA A 184 10.66 -3.22 29.00
C ALA A 184 9.58 -2.13 29.15
N GLN A 185 9.95 -0.90 29.53
CA GLN A 185 9.01 0.19 29.81
C GLN A 185 7.97 0.39 28.68
N PRO A 186 8.35 0.39 27.38
CA PRO A 186 7.38 0.57 26.29
C PRO A 186 6.30 -0.52 26.21
N TYR A 187 6.56 -1.69 26.79
CA TYR A 187 5.72 -2.89 26.65
C TYR A 187 4.94 -3.23 27.92
N THR A 188 5.25 -2.61 29.06
CA THR A 188 4.62 -2.93 30.36
C THR A 188 3.09 -2.83 30.33
N ALA A 189 2.54 -1.86 29.60
CA ALA A 189 1.10 -1.68 29.47
C ALA A 189 0.42 -2.84 28.70
N LEU A 190 1.14 -3.51 27.78
CA LEU A 190 0.59 -4.61 26.97
C LEU A 190 0.12 -5.77 27.84
N ARG A 191 0.79 -6.06 28.96
CA ARG A 191 0.38 -7.14 29.88
C ARG A 191 -1.06 -6.98 30.34
N THR A 192 -1.43 -5.77 30.79
CA THR A 192 -2.79 -5.48 31.25
C THR A 192 -3.79 -5.38 30.10
N GLN A 193 -3.37 -4.82 28.95
CA GLN A 193 -4.22 -4.73 27.75
C GLN A 193 -4.60 -6.10 27.20
N LEU A 194 -3.63 -7.02 27.10
CA LEU A 194 -3.83 -8.39 26.65
C LEU A 194 -4.72 -9.19 27.63
N THR A 195 -4.55 -9.01 28.94
CA THR A 195 -5.45 -9.58 29.96
C THR A 195 -6.89 -9.11 29.74
N ALA A 196 -7.10 -7.81 29.59
CA ALA A 196 -8.43 -7.23 29.40
C ALA A 196 -9.08 -7.70 28.08
N ALA A 197 -8.31 -7.72 26.99
CA ALA A 197 -8.77 -8.18 25.69
C ALA A 197 -9.15 -9.67 25.72
N SER A 198 -8.29 -10.52 26.28
CA SER A 198 -8.56 -11.95 26.44
C SER A 198 -9.88 -12.22 27.18
N GLN A 199 -10.11 -11.50 28.28
CA GLN A 199 -11.36 -11.58 29.04
C GLN A 199 -12.57 -11.12 28.23
N CYS A 200 -12.45 -10.05 27.45
CA CYS A 200 -13.53 -9.54 26.61
C CYS A 200 -13.83 -10.41 25.37
N TYR A 201 -12.81 -11.00 24.75
CA TYR A 201 -13.01 -11.96 23.67
C TYR A 201 -13.84 -13.15 24.15
N ALA A 202 -13.61 -13.59 25.39
CA ALA A 202 -14.36 -14.66 26.00
C ALA A 202 -15.73 -14.26 26.56
N ARG A 203 -15.95 -12.99 26.97
CA ARG A 203 -17.12 -12.58 27.76
C ARG A 203 -17.72 -11.24 27.38
N VAL A 204 -19.05 -11.15 27.42
CA VAL A 204 -19.83 -9.91 27.28
C VAL A 204 -20.66 -9.71 28.55
N GLY A 205 -20.43 -8.61 29.27
CA GLY A 205 -21.11 -8.35 30.55
C GLY A 205 -20.84 -9.43 31.61
N GLY A 206 -19.65 -10.05 31.57
CA GLY A 206 -19.26 -11.14 32.48
C GLY A 206 -19.86 -12.51 32.14
N GLN A 207 -20.73 -12.61 31.13
CA GLN A 207 -21.25 -13.89 30.63
C GLN A 207 -20.41 -14.37 29.44
N PRO A 208 -20.29 -15.69 29.19
CA PRO A 208 -19.63 -16.21 28.00
C PRO A 208 -20.18 -15.56 26.72
N ARG A 209 -19.28 -15.16 25.82
CA ARG A 209 -19.65 -14.63 24.51
C ARG A 209 -20.51 -15.65 23.77
N GLN A 210 -21.52 -15.19 23.04
CA GLN A 210 -22.36 -16.08 22.26
C GLN A 210 -21.51 -16.85 21.23
N ALA A 211 -21.57 -18.18 21.30
CA ALA A 211 -20.90 -19.05 20.34
C ALA A 211 -21.66 -19.06 19.01
N THR A 212 -20.91 -19.08 17.90
CA THR A 212 -21.41 -19.28 16.53
C THR A 212 -21.06 -20.66 16.00
N GLY A 213 -20.46 -21.52 16.84
CA GLY A 213 -20.22 -22.91 16.55
C GLY A 213 -20.22 -23.80 17.79
N THR A 214 -19.91 -25.07 17.60
CA THR A 214 -19.77 -26.07 18.67
C THR A 214 -18.41 -26.74 18.57
N ALA A 215 -17.85 -27.13 19.72
CA ALA A 215 -16.61 -27.88 19.80
C ALA A 215 -16.87 -29.17 20.58
N VAL A 216 -16.44 -30.32 20.03
CA VAL A 216 -16.66 -31.63 20.65
C VAL A 216 -15.44 -32.52 20.44
N ASN A 217 -14.99 -33.19 21.49
CA ASN A 217 -14.09 -34.34 21.34
C ASN A 217 -14.89 -35.53 20.80
N GLU A 218 -14.66 -35.90 19.55
CA GLU A 218 -15.34 -36.98 18.83
C GLU A 218 -14.30 -37.94 18.23
N GLY A 219 -14.27 -39.17 18.76
CA GLY A 219 -13.30 -40.17 18.33
C GLY A 219 -11.86 -39.73 18.63
N GLY A 220 -10.99 -39.77 17.62
CA GLY A 220 -9.60 -39.31 17.70
C GLY A 220 -9.39 -37.83 17.35
N GLN A 221 -10.46 -37.03 17.34
CA GLN A 221 -10.42 -35.63 16.93
C GLN A 221 -11.23 -34.73 17.88
N THR A 222 -10.82 -33.48 18.00
CA THR A 222 -11.65 -32.36 18.44
C THR A 222 -12.20 -31.67 17.20
N VAL A 223 -13.52 -31.71 17.04
CA VAL A 223 -14.22 -31.14 15.88
C VAL A 223 -14.88 -29.82 16.27
N PHE A 224 -14.51 -28.76 15.57
CA PHE A 224 -15.07 -27.41 15.68
C PHE A 224 -16.02 -27.19 14.49
N ARG A 225 -17.33 -27.25 14.73
CA ARG A 225 -18.36 -27.07 13.70
C ARG A 225 -18.93 -25.66 13.76
N GLY A 226 -18.59 -24.81 12.79
CA GLY A 226 -19.11 -23.45 12.65
C GLY A 226 -20.54 -23.41 12.11
N ASP A 227 -21.17 -22.25 12.13
CA ASP A 227 -22.51 -22.02 11.56
C ASP A 227 -22.51 -21.85 10.03
N GLY A 228 -21.35 -21.73 9.39
CA GLY A 228 -21.18 -21.55 7.95
C GLY A 228 -21.53 -20.16 7.43
N THR A 229 -21.82 -19.20 8.30
CA THR A 229 -22.31 -17.87 7.89
C THR A 229 -21.68 -16.70 8.63
N SER A 230 -21.27 -16.87 9.89
CA SER A 230 -20.68 -15.80 10.69
C SER A 230 -19.26 -15.47 10.24
N ALA A 231 -18.98 -14.17 10.08
CA ALA A 231 -17.64 -13.64 9.80
C ALA A 231 -16.67 -13.85 10.98
N LEU A 232 -17.19 -13.91 12.20
CA LEU A 232 -16.47 -14.35 13.39
C LEU A 232 -17.06 -15.68 13.89
N GLN A 233 -16.27 -16.75 13.79
CA GLN A 233 -16.59 -18.05 14.35
C GLN A 233 -16.08 -18.13 15.79
N VAL A 234 -17.00 -18.21 16.75
CA VAL A 234 -16.72 -18.25 18.19
C VAL A 234 -17.03 -19.64 18.72
N PHE A 235 -16.02 -20.26 19.32
CA PHE A 235 -16.14 -21.53 20.02
C PHE A 235 -15.78 -21.32 21.49
N ASN A 236 -16.67 -21.73 22.41
CA ASN A 236 -16.36 -21.74 23.84
C ASN A 236 -16.11 -23.19 24.26
N VAL A 237 -14.92 -23.46 24.78
CA VAL A 237 -14.43 -24.80 25.11
C VAL A 237 -14.08 -24.84 26.58
N ASP A 238 -14.73 -25.73 27.33
CA ASP A 238 -14.54 -25.92 28.77
C ASP A 238 -13.92 -27.29 29.12
N PHE A 239 -13.30 -27.95 28.13
CA PHE A 239 -12.66 -29.25 28.24
C PHE A 239 -11.26 -29.26 27.60
N ASP A 240 -10.44 -30.25 27.94
CA ASP A 240 -9.12 -30.45 27.34
C ASP A 240 -9.23 -31.03 25.93
N LEU A 241 -8.38 -30.57 25.02
CA LEU A 241 -8.28 -31.09 23.65
C LEU A 241 -7.40 -32.34 23.66
N THR A 242 -7.90 -33.39 24.32
CA THR A 242 -7.22 -34.67 24.50
C THR A 242 -8.20 -35.84 24.35
N ALA A 243 -7.68 -37.00 23.98
CA ALA A 243 -8.44 -38.23 23.92
C ALA A 243 -8.74 -38.73 25.34
N PRO A 244 -9.74 -39.62 25.53
CA PRO A 244 -9.98 -40.24 26.84
C PRO A 244 -8.68 -40.87 27.39
N GLY A 245 -8.19 -40.35 28.52
CA GLY A 245 -6.91 -40.74 29.12
C GLY A 245 -5.71 -39.83 28.79
N GLY A 246 -5.94 -38.67 28.18
CA GLY A 246 -4.90 -37.65 27.92
C GLY A 246 -4.11 -37.84 26.63
N GLY A 247 -4.55 -38.76 25.75
CA GLY A 247 -3.91 -39.01 24.46
C GLY A 247 -4.09 -37.87 23.47
N GLN A 248 -3.38 -37.93 22.33
CA GLN A 248 -3.46 -36.89 21.31
C GLN A 248 -4.81 -36.86 20.59
N GLN A 249 -5.29 -35.68 20.21
CA GLN A 249 -6.45 -35.44 19.35
C GLN A 249 -6.03 -34.71 18.07
N GLY A 250 -6.65 -35.05 16.95
CA GLY A 250 -6.61 -34.20 15.77
C GLY A 250 -7.52 -32.99 15.93
N ILE A 251 -7.19 -31.85 15.35
CA ILE A 251 -8.02 -30.64 15.31
C ILE A 251 -8.65 -30.54 13.92
N VAL A 252 -9.98 -30.39 13.88
CA VAL A 252 -10.73 -30.27 12.63
C VAL A 252 -11.70 -29.10 12.73
N PHE A 253 -11.67 -28.22 11.74
CA PHE A 253 -12.68 -27.18 11.55
C PHE A 253 -13.60 -27.59 10.40
N GLU A 254 -14.90 -27.51 10.64
CA GLU A 254 -15.93 -27.80 9.65
C GLU A 254 -16.92 -26.64 9.56
N ASN A 255 -17.44 -26.41 8.36
CA ASN A 255 -18.45 -25.39 8.11
C ASN A 255 -18.03 -24.00 8.62
N VAL A 256 -16.75 -23.66 8.46
CA VAL A 256 -16.18 -22.33 8.73
C VAL A 256 -15.98 -21.62 7.38
N PRO A 257 -16.50 -20.40 7.19
CA PRO A 257 -16.27 -19.64 5.96
C PRO A 257 -14.78 -19.40 5.69
N ALA A 258 -14.41 -19.33 4.40
CA ALA A 258 -13.01 -19.23 3.97
C ALA A 258 -12.28 -17.97 4.46
N ASP A 259 -13.01 -16.88 4.73
CA ASP A 259 -12.43 -15.62 5.19
C ASP A 259 -12.82 -15.29 6.65
N ALA A 260 -13.53 -16.20 7.34
CA ALA A 260 -13.96 -15.96 8.70
C ALA A 260 -12.79 -15.97 9.70
N THR A 261 -12.80 -15.03 10.64
CA THR A 261 -11.93 -15.09 11.82
C THR A 261 -12.42 -16.18 12.75
N VAL A 262 -11.50 -16.96 13.33
CA VAL A 262 -11.81 -18.07 14.23
C VAL A 262 -11.28 -17.76 15.62
N LEU A 263 -12.18 -17.60 16.58
CA LEU A 263 -11.89 -17.35 17.98
C LEU A 263 -12.29 -18.58 18.81
N VAL A 264 -11.30 -19.28 19.36
CA VAL A 264 -11.51 -20.40 20.29
C VAL A 264 -11.21 -19.95 21.71
N ASN A 265 -12.25 -19.72 22.50
CA ASN A 265 -12.16 -19.39 23.91
C ASN A 265 -12.09 -20.68 24.75
N ILE A 266 -10.90 -21.03 25.23
CA ILE A 266 -10.67 -22.17 26.12
C ILE A 266 -10.71 -21.68 27.57
N VAL A 267 -11.87 -21.82 28.20
CA VAL A 267 -12.15 -21.27 29.55
C VAL A 267 -11.78 -22.25 30.65
N GLY A 268 -11.44 -21.81 31.85
CA GLY A 268 -11.06 -22.67 32.99
C GLY A 268 -9.58 -22.60 33.36
N GLY A 269 -9.25 -23.02 34.59
CA GLY A 269 -7.95 -22.74 35.23
C GLY A 269 -6.76 -23.62 34.83
N ASP A 270 -7.01 -24.86 34.39
CA ASP A 270 -5.99 -25.79 33.92
C ASP A 270 -6.44 -26.38 32.59
N ARG A 271 -5.60 -26.26 31.56
CA ARG A 271 -5.93 -26.66 30.19
C ARG A 271 -4.78 -27.37 29.49
N THR A 272 -5.11 -28.54 28.95
CA THR A 272 -4.19 -29.30 28.11
C THR A 272 -4.71 -29.37 26.67
N ILE A 273 -3.84 -29.02 25.73
CA ILE A 273 -3.97 -29.40 24.33
C ILE A 273 -2.89 -30.45 24.05
N ASN A 274 -3.31 -31.65 23.64
CA ASN A 274 -2.40 -32.69 23.20
C ASN A 274 -2.77 -33.07 21.77
N THR A 275 -2.00 -32.65 20.77
CA THR A 275 -2.43 -32.76 19.37
C THR A 275 -1.33 -33.23 18.41
N TYR A 276 -1.77 -34.05 17.44
CA TYR A 276 -0.93 -34.44 16.30
C TYR A 276 -1.19 -33.56 15.07
N SER A 277 -2.08 -32.56 15.15
CA SER A 277 -2.52 -31.76 14.01
C SER A 277 -1.57 -30.63 13.65
N GLY A 278 -1.60 -30.29 12.36
CA GLY A 278 -0.76 -29.26 11.78
C GLY A 278 0.49 -29.89 11.15
N GLY A 279 0.51 -29.87 9.83
CA GLY A 279 1.61 -30.28 8.96
C GLY A 279 2.31 -29.07 8.36
N ILE A 280 3.49 -29.31 7.80
CA ILE A 280 4.32 -28.25 7.21
C ILE A 280 3.92 -27.88 5.78
N ASP A 281 3.13 -28.72 5.12
CA ASP A 281 2.75 -28.56 3.72
C ASP A 281 1.33 -27.96 3.60
N ASP A 282 1.29 -26.69 3.21
CA ASP A 282 0.06 -25.91 3.03
C ASP A 282 -0.89 -26.51 1.97
N SER A 283 -0.40 -27.37 1.08
CA SER A 283 -1.23 -28.01 0.04
C SER A 283 -1.97 -29.26 0.53
N THR A 284 -1.54 -29.84 1.65
CA THR A 284 -2.05 -31.13 2.16
C THR A 284 -2.68 -31.05 3.54
N ASP A 285 -2.36 -30.04 4.36
CA ASP A 285 -3.01 -29.83 5.65
C ASP A 285 -4.01 -28.65 5.62
N PRO A 286 -5.33 -28.91 5.68
CA PRO A 286 -6.34 -27.86 5.67
C PRO A 286 -6.30 -26.94 6.91
N LEU A 287 -5.64 -27.34 8.00
CA LEU A 287 -5.50 -26.49 9.18
C LEU A 287 -4.63 -25.24 8.88
N ASN A 288 -3.71 -25.33 7.93
CA ASN A 288 -2.79 -24.25 7.58
C ASN A 288 -3.54 -23.03 6.99
N ALA A 289 -4.70 -23.23 6.35
CA ALA A 289 -5.54 -22.17 5.81
C ALA A 289 -6.21 -21.26 6.87
N TYR A 290 -6.07 -21.60 8.15
CA TYR A 290 -6.57 -20.79 9.27
C TYR A 290 -5.46 -20.05 10.02
N ARG A 291 -4.18 -20.31 9.71
CA ARG A 291 -3.01 -19.84 10.47
C ARG A 291 -3.07 -18.35 10.84
N GLU A 292 -3.39 -17.50 9.88
CA GLU A 292 -3.37 -16.04 10.02
C GLU A 292 -4.66 -15.46 10.64
N ARG A 293 -5.69 -16.28 10.88
CA ARG A 293 -7.01 -15.81 11.34
C ARG A 293 -7.60 -16.64 12.47
N LEU A 294 -6.81 -17.54 13.05
CA LEU A 294 -7.18 -18.40 14.17
C LEU A 294 -6.52 -17.88 15.44
N LEU A 295 -7.33 -17.59 16.47
CA LEU A 295 -6.86 -17.24 17.81
C LEU A 295 -7.34 -18.27 18.84
N TRP A 296 -6.39 -18.89 19.53
CA TRP A 296 -6.59 -19.71 20.72
C TRP A 296 -6.49 -18.82 21.97
N ASN A 297 -7.64 -18.46 22.53
CA ASN A 297 -7.75 -17.56 23.67
C ASN A 297 -8.01 -18.32 24.98
N PHE A 298 -7.11 -18.17 25.96
CA PHE A 298 -7.19 -18.76 27.29
C PHE A 298 -7.38 -17.65 28.33
N PRO A 299 -8.63 -17.23 28.60
CA PRO A 299 -8.88 -16.08 29.46
C PRO A 299 -8.57 -16.33 30.93
N ASP A 300 -8.71 -17.57 31.41
CA ASP A 300 -8.72 -17.90 32.85
C ASP A 300 -7.63 -18.89 33.26
N ALA A 301 -6.86 -19.41 32.31
CA ALA A 301 -5.98 -20.53 32.56
C ALA A 301 -4.71 -20.07 33.29
N THR A 302 -4.52 -20.56 34.52
CA THR A 302 -3.28 -20.38 35.28
C THR A 302 -2.25 -21.46 34.91
N THR A 303 -2.68 -22.57 34.32
CA THR A 303 -1.80 -23.64 33.82
C THR A 303 -2.22 -24.01 32.40
N VAL A 304 -1.28 -23.98 31.46
CA VAL A 304 -1.53 -24.39 30.07
C VAL A 304 -0.43 -25.34 29.61
N HIS A 305 -0.83 -26.51 29.10
CA HIS A 305 0.07 -27.49 28.50
C HIS A 305 -0.25 -27.65 27.01
N LEU A 306 0.68 -27.22 26.15
CA LEU A 306 0.60 -27.42 24.71
C LEU A 306 1.58 -28.52 24.31
N SER A 307 1.04 -29.68 23.94
CA SER A 307 1.81 -30.92 23.76
C SER A 307 1.34 -31.72 22.55
N GLY A 308 2.10 -32.76 22.19
CA GLY A 308 1.78 -33.66 21.08
C GLY A 308 2.86 -33.67 20.01
N THR A 309 2.51 -34.16 18.82
CA THR A 309 3.46 -34.35 17.70
C THR A 309 3.19 -33.46 16.49
N GLY A 310 2.21 -32.56 16.55
CA GLY A 310 1.84 -31.67 15.45
C GLY A 310 2.59 -30.33 15.44
N GLN A 311 2.62 -29.67 14.27
CA GLN A 311 3.05 -28.29 14.07
C GLN A 311 1.81 -27.39 14.13
N MET A 312 1.40 -26.99 15.33
CA MET A 312 0.08 -26.39 15.57
C MET A 312 -0.04 -25.00 14.93
N GLN A 313 -1.23 -24.69 14.40
CA GLN A 313 -1.51 -23.47 13.64
C GLN A 313 -2.33 -22.46 14.46
N GLY A 314 -2.16 -21.18 14.16
CA GLY A 314 -2.91 -20.09 14.77
C GLY A 314 -2.12 -19.34 15.83
N SER A 315 -2.65 -18.20 16.21
CA SER A 315 -2.11 -17.36 17.28
C SER A 315 -2.67 -17.77 18.64
N PHE A 316 -1.93 -17.47 19.70
CA PHE A 316 -2.25 -17.86 21.08
C PHE A 316 -2.27 -16.64 22.00
N LEU A 317 -3.26 -16.60 22.90
CA LEU A 317 -3.37 -15.58 23.94
C LEU A 317 -3.72 -16.22 25.29
N MET A 318 -2.77 -16.22 26.22
CA MET A 318 -3.00 -16.56 27.62
C MET A 318 -3.20 -15.29 28.44
N GLY A 319 -4.46 -15.01 28.79
CA GLY A 319 -4.88 -13.73 29.36
C GLY A 319 -4.70 -13.59 30.87
N ASP A 320 -4.57 -14.69 31.60
CA ASP A 320 -4.33 -14.66 33.03
C ASP A 320 -2.84 -14.36 33.33
N GLN A 321 -2.58 -13.35 34.14
CA GLN A 321 -1.20 -12.92 34.44
C GLN A 321 -0.43 -13.90 35.33
N ALA A 322 -1.13 -14.84 35.97
CA ALA A 322 -0.54 -15.94 36.71
C ALA A 322 -0.39 -17.21 35.85
N SER A 323 -0.63 -17.12 34.53
CA SER A 323 -0.49 -18.26 33.63
C SER A 323 0.93 -18.78 33.56
N MET A 324 1.08 -20.09 33.77
CA MET A 324 2.30 -20.85 33.54
C MET A 324 2.08 -21.73 32.30
N THR A 325 2.62 -21.30 31.17
CA THR A 325 2.43 -22.00 29.90
C THR A 325 3.62 -22.88 29.56
N THR A 326 3.41 -24.18 29.36
CA THR A 326 4.45 -25.11 28.90
C THR A 326 4.19 -25.56 27.48
N VAL A 327 5.14 -25.34 26.59
CA VAL A 327 5.07 -25.74 25.17
C VAL A 327 6.09 -26.82 24.90
N THR A 328 5.62 -27.99 24.47
CA THR A 328 6.42 -29.12 23.98
C THR A 328 6.07 -29.54 22.56
N LEU A 329 5.16 -28.82 21.90
CA LEU A 329 4.81 -29.06 20.51
C LEU A 329 6.03 -28.85 19.61
N PRO A 330 6.24 -29.71 18.58
CA PRO A 330 7.28 -29.53 17.57
C PRO A 330 7.30 -28.14 16.94
N GLY A 331 6.13 -27.51 16.78
CA GLY A 331 6.14 -26.06 16.64
C GLY A 331 4.79 -25.38 16.68
N ILE A 332 4.88 -24.06 16.78
CA ILE A 332 3.77 -23.11 16.86
C ILE A 332 3.88 -22.17 15.66
N ASN A 333 2.80 -22.06 14.89
CA ASN A 333 2.76 -21.30 13.64
C ASN A 333 1.76 -20.15 13.75
N GLY A 334 2.20 -19.04 14.35
CA GLY A 334 1.35 -17.89 14.69
C GLY A 334 1.98 -17.01 15.76
N ARG A 335 1.32 -15.91 16.09
CA ARG A 335 1.70 -15.06 17.23
C ARG A 335 1.50 -15.81 18.54
N PHE A 336 2.36 -15.55 19.53
CA PHE A 336 2.27 -16.20 20.83
C PHE A 336 2.36 -15.21 21.97
N PHE A 337 1.23 -14.93 22.60
CA PHE A 337 1.13 -13.94 23.67
C PHE A 337 0.71 -14.61 24.97
N THR A 338 1.54 -14.52 26.00
CA THR A 338 1.18 -14.87 27.37
C THR A 338 1.39 -13.68 28.28
N THR A 339 0.41 -13.40 29.13
CA THR A 339 0.53 -12.35 30.15
C THR A 339 1.17 -12.84 31.45
N GLY A 340 1.44 -14.15 31.55
CA GLY A 340 2.28 -14.78 32.57
C GLY A 340 3.58 -15.32 31.97
N SER A 341 4.06 -16.45 32.49
CA SER A 341 5.36 -17.05 32.13
C SER A 341 5.23 -18.11 31.03
N LEU A 342 6.31 -18.30 30.27
CA LEU A 342 6.43 -19.29 29.19
C LEU A 342 7.60 -20.24 29.46
N THR A 343 7.35 -21.54 29.44
CA THR A 343 8.39 -22.58 29.37
C THR A 343 8.35 -23.24 28.00
N HIS A 344 9.36 -22.97 27.18
CA HIS A 344 9.57 -23.67 25.90
C HIS A 344 10.53 -24.83 26.11
N THR A 345 10.05 -26.06 25.92
CA THR A 345 10.79 -27.27 26.27
C THR A 345 10.47 -28.44 25.35
N SER A 346 11.03 -29.61 25.64
CA SER A 346 10.77 -30.86 24.93
C SER A 346 10.03 -31.85 25.83
N ALA A 347 9.28 -32.79 25.25
CA ALA A 347 8.67 -33.88 26.01
C ALA A 347 9.74 -34.75 26.70
N ALA A 348 9.43 -35.22 27.91
CA ALA A 348 10.34 -36.06 28.70
C ALA A 348 10.63 -37.43 28.04
N THR A 349 9.72 -37.91 27.17
CA THR A 349 9.85 -39.18 26.44
C THR A 349 10.82 -39.11 25.25
N GLY A 350 11.46 -37.97 25.02
CA GLY A 350 12.34 -37.72 23.87
C GLY A 350 11.63 -36.98 22.74
N GLY A 351 12.42 -36.58 21.73
CA GLY A 351 12.06 -35.55 20.76
C GLY A 351 12.85 -34.26 21.01
N GLY A 352 13.03 -33.43 20.00
CA GLY A 352 13.79 -32.18 20.06
C GLY A 352 13.61 -31.38 18.78
N GLY A 353 13.93 -30.08 18.81
CA GLY A 353 13.58 -29.19 17.69
C GLY A 353 12.22 -28.53 17.86
N GLN A 354 11.79 -28.22 19.09
CA GLN A 354 10.57 -27.44 19.30
C GLN A 354 10.83 -25.98 18.91
N GLU A 355 9.92 -25.42 18.12
CA GLU A 355 10.12 -24.16 17.39
C GLU A 355 8.90 -23.24 17.51
N PHE A 356 9.12 -21.93 17.53
CA PHE A 356 8.09 -20.94 17.21
C PHE A 356 8.39 -20.32 15.86
N HIS A 357 7.40 -20.29 14.96
CA HIS A 357 7.49 -19.65 13.66
C HIS A 357 6.67 -18.36 13.63
N ALA A 358 7.16 -17.35 12.92
CA ALA A 358 6.55 -16.02 12.92
C ALA A 358 5.51 -15.90 11.81
N TYR A 359 4.23 -15.87 12.20
CA TYR A 359 3.11 -15.63 11.29
C TYR A 359 2.19 -14.54 11.86
N PRO A 360 1.67 -13.65 11.01
CA PRO A 360 0.78 -12.59 11.45
C PRO A 360 -0.56 -13.16 11.90
N PHE A 361 -1.30 -12.32 12.63
CA PHE A 361 -2.72 -12.50 12.87
C PHE A 361 -3.47 -11.33 12.24
N ASP A 362 -4.15 -11.60 11.14
CA ASP A 362 -4.91 -10.65 10.33
C ASP A 362 -6.42 -10.80 10.55
N GLY A 363 -6.83 -11.57 11.56
CA GLY A 363 -8.23 -11.77 11.93
C GLY A 363 -8.86 -10.53 12.60
N ASP A 364 -10.14 -10.34 12.31
CA ASP A 364 -11.00 -9.32 12.88
C ASP A 364 -11.63 -9.82 14.19
N LEU A 365 -11.11 -9.35 15.32
CA LEU A 365 -11.62 -9.70 16.66
C LEU A 365 -12.72 -8.73 17.11
N PRO A 366 -13.53 -9.13 18.11
CA PRO A 366 -14.49 -8.21 18.72
C PRO A 366 -13.81 -6.95 19.23
N ASP A 367 -14.37 -5.77 18.94
CA ASP A 367 -13.97 -4.55 19.63
C ASP A 367 -14.33 -4.67 21.11
N CYS A 368 -13.29 -4.56 21.91
CA CYS A 368 -13.32 -4.77 23.34
C CYS A 368 -13.26 -3.47 24.14
N GLY A 369 -13.32 -2.31 23.47
CA GLY A 369 -13.22 -1.00 24.11
C GLY A 369 -11.91 -0.78 24.88
N GLY A 370 -10.95 -1.70 24.74
CA GLY A 370 -9.58 -1.46 25.13
C GLY A 370 -9.05 -0.41 24.16
N THR A 371 -8.48 0.67 24.70
CA THR A 371 -7.81 1.66 23.86
C THR A 371 -6.80 0.91 22.99
N GLY A 372 -7.09 0.76 21.71
CA GLY A 372 -6.03 0.63 20.72
C GLY A 372 -5.02 1.75 20.97
N PRO A 373 -3.76 1.63 20.53
CA PRO A 373 -2.82 2.73 20.64
C PRO A 373 -3.54 3.96 20.08
N THR A 374 -3.71 5.01 20.90
CA THR A 374 -4.48 6.15 20.45
C THR A 374 -3.74 6.73 19.25
N THR A 375 -4.35 6.66 18.08
CA THR A 375 -3.73 7.14 16.84
C THR A 375 -4.29 8.49 16.48
N GLY A 376 -3.47 9.30 15.82
CA GLY A 376 -3.85 10.61 15.33
C GLY A 376 -2.96 11.01 14.17
N GLU A 377 -3.44 11.98 13.40
CA GLU A 377 -2.72 12.47 12.23
C GLU A 377 -1.54 13.36 12.65
N VAL A 378 -0.35 13.09 12.13
CA VAL A 378 0.79 14.01 12.16
C VAL A 378 0.97 14.56 10.76
N ARG A 379 0.82 15.88 10.60
CA ARG A 379 0.85 16.54 9.28
C ARG A 379 1.85 17.69 9.21
N VAL A 380 2.28 18.02 8.01
CA VAL A 380 3.03 19.23 7.68
C VAL A 380 2.25 20.03 6.64
N VAL A 381 2.30 21.35 6.77
CA VAL A 381 1.78 22.28 5.77
C VAL A 381 2.91 23.14 5.28
N LYS A 382 3.15 23.09 3.97
CA LYS A 382 4.22 23.81 3.30
C LYS A 382 3.70 25.12 2.74
N THR A 383 4.40 26.21 3.06
CA THR A 383 4.02 27.56 2.64
C THR A 383 5.21 28.40 2.18
N ASP A 384 4.96 29.40 1.34
CA ASP A 384 5.89 30.47 1.03
C ASP A 384 6.09 31.36 2.29
N ALA A 385 7.34 31.62 2.65
CA ALA A 385 7.69 32.37 3.86
C ALA A 385 7.25 33.85 3.82
N THR A 386 7.08 34.41 2.62
CA THR A 386 6.70 35.80 2.35
C THR A 386 5.20 35.96 2.12
N THR A 387 4.60 35.19 1.21
CA THR A 387 3.19 35.33 0.83
C THR A 387 2.25 34.51 1.72
N GLY A 388 2.74 33.40 2.27
CA GLY A 388 1.94 32.44 3.02
C GLY A 388 1.13 31.48 2.15
N ASP A 389 1.28 31.53 0.82
CA ASP A 389 0.62 30.62 -0.11
C ASP A 389 1.13 29.19 0.09
N THR A 390 0.26 28.19 -0.11
CA THR A 390 0.60 26.77 0.00
C THR A 390 1.47 26.32 -1.18
N LEU A 391 2.45 25.46 -0.91
CA LEU A 391 3.42 25.00 -1.91
C LEU A 391 3.31 23.48 -2.12
N PRO A 392 2.93 23.00 -3.32
CA PRO A 392 3.01 21.57 -3.67
C PRO A 392 4.45 21.16 -4.00
N GLY A 393 4.73 19.85 -3.97
CA GLY A 393 5.99 19.28 -4.45
C GLY A 393 7.19 19.30 -3.49
N ALA A 394 7.03 19.68 -2.22
CA ALA A 394 8.07 19.48 -1.20
C ALA A 394 8.12 18.03 -0.72
N ASP A 395 9.31 17.46 -0.56
CA ASP A 395 9.52 16.11 -0.04
C ASP A 395 9.93 16.13 1.44
N PHE A 396 9.24 15.31 2.23
CA PHE A 396 9.47 15.17 3.67
C PHE A 396 9.68 13.72 4.11
N GLU A 397 10.44 13.56 5.21
CA GLU A 397 10.53 12.36 6.02
C GLU A 397 9.90 12.60 7.39
N LEU A 398 9.05 11.67 7.86
CA LEU A 398 8.54 11.66 9.23
C LEU A 398 9.45 10.79 10.09
N TRP A 399 9.89 11.33 11.21
CA TRP A 399 10.72 10.65 12.20
C TRP A 399 10.03 10.66 13.56
N ARG A 400 10.21 9.58 14.33
CA ARG A 400 9.72 9.45 15.70
C ARG A 400 10.92 9.52 16.65
N GLU A 401 10.81 10.34 17.70
CA GLU A 401 11.77 10.36 18.79
C GLU A 401 11.76 9.00 19.51
N THR A 402 12.86 8.26 19.44
CA THR A 402 12.95 6.89 20.01
C THR A 402 14.13 6.67 20.94
N ASN A 403 15.02 7.65 21.05
CA ASN A 403 16.23 7.59 21.88
C ASN A 403 16.16 8.53 23.12
N ASP A 404 15.01 9.18 23.33
CA ASP A 404 14.76 10.16 24.40
C ASP A 404 15.74 11.36 24.45
N VAL A 405 16.41 11.66 23.33
CA VAL A 405 17.28 12.83 23.19
C VAL A 405 16.52 13.94 22.44
N PRO A 406 16.34 15.12 23.04
CA PRO A 406 15.59 16.20 22.40
C PRO A 406 16.18 16.67 21.06
N GLY A 407 15.32 16.80 20.06
CA GLY A 407 15.65 17.15 18.68
C GLY A 407 15.67 15.91 17.79
N LEU A 408 15.83 16.09 16.48
CA LEU A 408 15.96 14.97 15.56
C LEU A 408 17.42 14.50 15.47
N GLN A 409 17.68 13.20 15.66
CA GLN A 409 18.96 12.56 15.37
C GLN A 409 18.80 11.50 14.27
N THR A 410 19.14 11.87 13.03
CA THR A 410 19.06 10.95 11.88
C THR A 410 20.25 10.00 11.75
N THR A 411 21.29 10.19 12.55
CA THR A 411 22.54 9.39 12.53
C THR A 411 23.10 9.29 13.95
N GLY A 412 23.93 8.28 14.20
CA GLY A 412 24.55 8.05 15.51
C GLY A 412 24.48 6.58 15.91
N ALA A 413 24.89 6.29 17.15
CA ALA A 413 24.78 4.95 17.72
C ALA A 413 23.33 4.59 18.12
N ASP A 414 22.49 5.60 18.33
CA ASP A 414 21.07 5.46 18.69
C ASP A 414 20.24 6.56 18.00
N PRO A 415 20.05 6.48 16.68
CA PRO A 415 19.26 7.46 15.94
C PRO A 415 17.77 7.30 16.19
N ASP A 416 17.01 8.36 15.91
CA ASP A 416 15.56 8.31 15.88
C ASP A 416 15.04 7.38 14.77
N THR A 417 13.82 6.88 14.94
CA THR A 417 13.23 5.94 13.98
C THR A 417 12.52 6.69 12.85
N ARG A 418 12.93 6.45 11.60
CA ARG A 418 12.19 6.94 10.43
C ARG A 418 10.88 6.16 10.28
N VAL A 419 9.77 6.88 10.17
CA VAL A 419 8.42 6.31 10.05
C VAL A 419 8.02 6.13 8.59
N THR A 420 8.09 7.19 7.79
CA THR A 420 7.68 7.17 6.37
C THR A 420 8.23 8.41 5.62
N SER A 421 8.00 8.50 4.32
CA SER A 421 8.16 9.71 3.50
C SER A 421 6.83 10.18 2.92
N CYS A 422 6.77 11.46 2.55
CA CYS A 422 5.56 12.09 2.08
C CYS A 422 5.88 13.35 1.26
N THR A 423 5.18 13.54 0.13
CA THR A 423 5.31 14.72 -0.74
C THR A 423 4.05 15.57 -0.61
N THR A 424 4.18 16.89 -0.52
CA THR A 424 3.03 17.79 -0.38
C THR A 424 2.19 17.86 -1.66
N GLY A 425 0.88 17.63 -1.54
CA GLY A 425 -0.05 17.74 -2.67
C GLY A 425 -0.40 19.19 -3.03
N ASP A 426 -1.36 19.37 -3.95
CA ASP A 426 -1.80 20.68 -4.48
C ASP A 426 -2.23 21.68 -3.39
N ASP A 427 -2.69 21.19 -2.23
CA ASP A 427 -3.08 22.01 -1.08
C ASP A 427 -1.90 22.37 -0.15
N GLY A 428 -0.68 22.00 -0.55
CA GLY A 428 0.56 22.14 0.21
C GLY A 428 0.61 21.29 1.48
N ARG A 429 -0.21 20.24 1.59
CA ARG A 429 -0.29 19.39 2.78
C ARG A 429 0.16 17.97 2.52
N CYS A 430 0.61 17.35 3.60
CA CYS A 430 1.14 16.00 3.63
C CYS A 430 1.03 15.51 5.08
N GLY A 431 0.57 14.27 5.31
CA GLY A 431 0.35 13.76 6.66
C GLY A 431 0.13 12.25 6.72
N VAL A 432 0.29 11.68 7.92
CA VAL A 432 0.09 10.24 8.15
C VAL A 432 -0.50 10.00 9.54
N THR A 433 -1.32 8.95 9.68
CA THR A 433 -1.89 8.56 10.98
C THR A 433 -0.94 7.62 11.70
N VAL A 434 -0.53 8.00 12.92
CA VAL A 434 0.44 7.26 13.75
C VAL A 434 -0.05 7.15 15.19
N ALA A 435 0.56 6.26 15.98
CA ALA A 435 0.31 6.18 17.42
C ALA A 435 0.81 7.44 18.17
N THR A 436 0.37 7.66 19.40
CA THR A 436 0.90 8.72 20.27
C THR A 436 2.43 8.65 20.39
N GLY A 437 3.09 9.81 20.36
CA GLY A 437 4.55 9.92 20.43
C GLY A 437 5.02 11.34 20.10
N THR A 438 6.33 11.56 20.19
CA THR A 438 6.98 12.79 19.72
C THR A 438 7.55 12.56 18.32
N TYR A 439 7.27 13.49 17.40
CA TYR A 439 7.62 13.37 16.00
C TYR A 439 8.34 14.61 15.47
N TYR A 440 9.12 14.40 14.41
CA TYR A 440 9.78 15.45 13.64
C TYR A 440 9.54 15.24 12.15
N TRP A 441 9.21 16.30 11.44
CA TRP A 441 9.31 16.33 9.99
C TRP A 441 10.68 16.83 9.58
N ARG A 442 11.33 16.16 8.64
CA ARG A 442 12.55 16.63 8.00
C ARG A 442 12.28 16.83 6.51
N GLU A 443 12.48 18.04 6.02
CA GLU A 443 12.39 18.33 4.60
C GLU A 443 13.66 17.86 3.90
N THR A 444 13.50 17.06 2.85
CA THR A 444 14.61 16.48 2.09
C THR A 444 14.77 17.14 0.72
N ALA A 445 13.70 17.72 0.17
CA ALA A 445 13.73 18.55 -1.03
C ALA A 445 12.68 19.66 -0.94
N ALA A 446 13.09 20.89 -1.21
CA ALA A 446 12.18 22.04 -1.31
C ALA A 446 11.40 22.00 -2.63
N PRO A 447 10.23 22.66 -2.71
CA PRO A 447 9.52 22.87 -3.97
C PRO A 447 10.38 23.60 -5.02
N ASP A 448 10.07 23.41 -6.29
CA ASP A 448 10.73 24.11 -7.39
C ASP A 448 10.74 25.63 -7.20
N GLY A 449 11.93 26.23 -7.28
CA GLY A 449 12.14 27.67 -7.11
C GLY A 449 12.21 28.14 -5.65
N TYR A 450 12.36 27.24 -4.68
CA TYR A 450 12.55 27.54 -3.27
C TYR A 450 13.86 26.98 -2.72
N ASP A 451 14.44 27.68 -1.74
CA ASP A 451 15.64 27.22 -1.05
C ASP A 451 15.27 26.22 0.04
N LEU A 452 15.96 25.08 0.10
CA LEU A 452 15.84 24.13 1.21
C LEU A 452 16.24 24.83 2.53
N PRO A 453 15.37 24.85 3.55
CA PRO A 453 15.64 25.57 4.77
C PRO A 453 16.78 24.92 5.56
N ASP A 454 17.59 25.72 6.26
CA ASP A 454 18.59 25.25 7.21
C ASP A 454 18.35 25.93 8.58
N PRO A 455 17.87 25.20 9.60
CA PRO A 455 17.66 23.75 9.63
C PRO A 455 16.37 23.29 8.92
N ALA A 456 16.44 22.16 8.22
CA ALA A 456 15.31 21.52 7.51
C ALA A 456 14.42 20.63 8.42
N VAL A 457 14.36 20.93 9.73
CA VAL A 457 13.68 20.08 10.71
C VAL A 457 12.57 20.86 11.41
N PHE A 458 11.38 20.25 11.47
CA PHE A 458 10.17 20.84 12.00
C PHE A 458 9.57 19.94 13.09
N GLY A 459 9.57 20.44 14.32
CA GLY A 459 9.11 19.74 15.51
C GLY A 459 9.73 20.34 16.77
N PRO A 460 9.56 19.68 17.93
CA PRO A 460 8.82 18.44 18.13
C PRO A 460 7.30 18.59 17.93
N LEU A 461 6.67 17.54 17.42
CA LEU A 461 5.22 17.37 17.35
C LEU A 461 4.81 16.25 18.31
N THR A 462 4.25 16.62 19.46
CA THR A 462 3.83 15.64 20.48
C THR A 462 2.36 15.27 20.28
N LEU A 463 2.14 14.08 19.73
CA LEU A 463 0.83 13.46 19.62
C LEU A 463 0.52 12.70 20.91
N THR A 464 -0.55 13.07 21.59
CA THR A 464 -1.01 12.51 22.86
C THR A 464 -2.44 12.00 22.70
N ALA A 465 -2.94 11.24 23.67
CA ALA A 465 -4.32 10.77 23.63
C ALA A 465 -5.34 11.93 23.58
N ASP A 466 -5.02 13.06 24.23
CA ASP A 466 -5.90 14.23 24.34
C ASP A 466 -6.06 14.99 23.01
N ASN A 467 -5.04 14.97 22.14
CA ASN A 467 -5.03 15.69 20.86
C ASN A 467 -5.09 14.76 19.63
N ALA A 468 -5.12 13.45 19.84
CA ALA A 468 -5.10 12.46 18.76
C ALA A 468 -6.23 12.63 17.75
N ALA A 469 -7.44 12.96 18.22
CA ALA A 469 -8.59 13.18 17.35
C ALA A 469 -8.44 14.42 16.44
N GLN A 470 -7.68 15.43 16.86
CA GLN A 470 -7.40 16.64 16.08
C GLN A 470 -6.11 16.50 15.24
N GLY A 471 -5.24 15.57 15.63
CA GLY A 471 -3.88 15.46 15.12
C GLY A 471 -2.98 16.61 15.55
N VAL A 472 -1.73 16.56 15.09
CA VAL A 472 -0.72 17.61 15.29
C VAL A 472 -0.15 18.05 13.96
N GLN A 473 0.26 19.31 13.88
CA GLN A 473 0.68 19.94 12.62
C GLN A 473 1.92 20.80 12.81
N ALA A 474 2.88 20.65 11.89
CA ALA A 474 3.93 21.65 11.66
C ALA A 474 3.61 22.55 10.46
N VAL A 475 4.15 23.77 10.47
CA VAL A 475 4.16 24.65 9.28
C VAL A 475 5.62 24.81 8.85
N ALA A 476 5.93 24.34 7.65
CA ALA A 476 7.24 24.46 7.02
C ALA A 476 7.22 25.61 6.02
N LYS A 477 8.14 26.56 6.17
CA LYS A 477 8.18 27.80 5.37
C LYS A 477 9.47 27.86 4.58
N ASP A 478 9.35 28.00 3.26
CA ASP A 478 10.54 28.23 2.43
C ASP A 478 10.55 29.63 1.89
N THR A 479 11.76 30.14 1.73
CA THR A 479 11.99 31.39 1.03
C THR A 479 12.18 31.06 -0.44
N ARG A 480 11.45 31.77 -1.30
CA ARG A 480 11.66 31.68 -2.74
C ARG A 480 13.12 31.99 -3.05
N SER A 481 13.75 31.13 -3.85
CA SER A 481 15.17 31.29 -4.20
C SER A 481 15.42 32.66 -4.79
N THR A 482 16.43 33.35 -4.24
CA THR A 482 16.86 34.68 -4.74
C THR A 482 17.89 34.57 -5.86
N VAL A 483 18.43 33.38 -6.07
CA VAL A 483 19.20 33.02 -7.26
C VAL A 483 18.18 32.70 -8.35
N PRO A 484 18.11 33.49 -9.43
CA PRO A 484 17.24 33.16 -10.55
C PRO A 484 17.60 31.76 -11.04
N PRO A 485 16.62 30.91 -11.38
CA PRO A 485 16.91 29.60 -11.95
C PRO A 485 17.84 29.80 -13.14
N VAL A 486 18.96 29.07 -13.14
CA VAL A 486 19.95 29.17 -14.20
C VAL A 486 19.26 28.73 -15.49
N SER A 487 19.05 29.70 -16.38
CA SER A 487 18.34 29.49 -17.64
C SER A 487 19.34 29.55 -18.79
N GLY A 488 19.08 28.76 -19.83
CA GLY A 488 19.89 28.73 -21.03
C GLY A 488 19.03 28.42 -22.25
N GLU A 489 19.56 28.70 -23.43
CA GLU A 489 18.83 28.42 -24.66
C GLU A 489 18.94 26.95 -25.07
N VAL A 490 17.80 26.32 -25.30
CA VAL A 490 17.68 25.05 -26.03
C VAL A 490 17.32 25.39 -27.48
N ARG A 491 18.11 24.89 -28.44
CA ARG A 491 18.02 25.28 -29.85
C ARG A 491 17.85 24.07 -30.77
N ILE A 492 17.26 24.30 -31.92
CA ILE A 492 17.21 23.35 -33.04
C ILE A 492 17.69 24.06 -34.32
N LEU A 493 18.53 23.39 -35.10
CA LEU A 493 18.93 23.81 -36.43
C LEU A 493 18.35 22.85 -37.46
N LYS A 494 17.55 23.38 -38.37
CA LYS A 494 16.92 22.65 -39.46
C LYS A 494 17.72 22.78 -40.75
N THR A 495 18.03 21.64 -41.37
CA THR A 495 18.80 21.56 -42.61
C THR A 495 18.18 20.62 -43.64
N ASP A 496 18.54 20.83 -44.91
CA ASP A 496 18.38 19.87 -46.00
C ASP A 496 19.36 18.70 -45.80
N ALA A 497 18.86 17.48 -45.86
CA ALA A 497 19.65 16.27 -45.61
C ALA A 497 20.71 16.01 -46.69
N ASP A 498 20.49 16.47 -47.93
CA ASP A 498 21.38 16.25 -49.07
C ASP A 498 22.39 17.39 -49.22
N THR A 499 21.93 18.64 -49.11
CA THR A 499 22.79 19.82 -49.37
C THR A 499 23.40 20.40 -48.10
N GLY A 500 22.78 20.19 -46.95
CA GLY A 500 23.14 20.84 -45.68
C GLY A 500 22.70 22.31 -45.58
N ASP A 501 21.93 22.81 -46.55
CA ASP A 501 21.39 24.17 -46.52
C ASP A 501 20.36 24.32 -45.39
N VAL A 502 20.26 25.49 -44.79
CA VAL A 502 19.30 25.74 -43.70
C VAL A 502 17.87 25.88 -44.22
N LEU A 503 16.89 25.38 -43.47
CA LEU A 503 15.47 25.38 -43.85
C LEU A 503 14.61 26.20 -42.89
N GLU A 504 13.88 27.16 -43.45
CA GLU A 504 12.87 27.95 -42.76
C GLU A 504 11.51 27.24 -42.79
N GLY A 505 10.70 27.42 -41.74
CA GLY A 505 9.30 26.98 -41.73
C GLY A 505 9.04 25.58 -41.17
N ALA A 506 10.00 24.94 -40.53
CA ALA A 506 9.74 23.69 -39.79
C ALA A 506 9.13 24.02 -38.42
N ASP A 507 8.06 23.30 -38.04
CA ASP A 507 7.42 23.43 -36.72
C ASP A 507 7.87 22.34 -35.77
N PHE A 508 8.25 22.76 -34.55
CA PHE A 508 8.69 21.88 -33.48
C PHE A 508 7.92 22.09 -32.18
N GLU A 509 7.81 21.04 -31.38
CA GLU A 509 7.44 21.09 -29.96
C GLU A 509 8.67 20.80 -29.08
N LEU A 510 8.86 21.59 -28.02
CA LEU A 510 9.85 21.35 -26.98
C LEU A 510 9.20 20.65 -25.79
N TRP A 511 9.79 19.55 -25.35
CA TRP A 511 9.33 18.75 -24.22
C TRP A 511 10.44 18.63 -23.16
N ARG A 512 10.07 18.61 -21.88
CA ARG A 512 10.95 18.39 -20.73
C ARG A 512 10.71 17.01 -20.13
N GLU A 513 11.81 16.29 -19.90
CA GLU A 513 11.82 15.03 -19.17
C GLU A 513 11.35 15.25 -17.73
N THR A 514 10.21 14.66 -17.35
CA THR A 514 9.63 14.83 -16.01
C THR A 514 9.21 13.53 -15.33
N ASN A 515 9.26 12.39 -16.02
CA ASN A 515 8.77 11.12 -15.50
C ASN A 515 9.90 10.16 -15.08
N GLY A 516 11.15 10.44 -15.47
CA GLY A 516 12.33 9.65 -15.11
C GLY A 516 12.55 8.40 -15.98
N GLU A 517 11.75 8.22 -17.02
CA GLU A 517 11.95 7.20 -18.06
C GLU A 517 12.83 7.76 -19.18
N ALA A 518 13.40 6.89 -20.03
CA ALA A 518 14.34 7.32 -21.06
C ALA A 518 13.64 7.49 -22.42
N GLY A 519 13.79 8.68 -23.02
CA GLY A 519 13.18 9.02 -24.32
C GLY A 519 11.94 9.88 -24.13
N LEU A 520 11.35 10.39 -25.21
CA LEU A 520 10.14 11.22 -25.10
C LEU A 520 8.87 10.36 -24.92
N GLN A 521 8.09 10.58 -23.86
CA GLN A 521 6.74 10.02 -23.69
C GLN A 521 5.68 11.12 -23.76
N THR A 522 5.08 11.29 -24.95
CA THR A 522 4.03 12.31 -25.16
C THR A 522 2.64 11.90 -24.64
N THR A 523 2.46 10.63 -24.26
CA THR A 523 1.18 10.08 -23.76
C THR A 523 1.45 8.99 -22.71
N GLY A 524 0.43 8.63 -21.91
CA GLY A 524 0.54 7.58 -20.89
C GLY A 524 0.00 8.00 -19.52
N ALA A 525 0.24 7.18 -18.51
CA ALA A 525 -0.14 7.49 -17.12
C ALA A 525 0.79 8.54 -16.47
N ASN A 526 2.01 8.70 -17.00
CA ASN A 526 3.02 9.64 -16.52
C ASN A 526 3.81 10.25 -17.71
N PRO A 527 3.18 11.10 -18.55
CA PRO A 527 3.85 11.68 -19.72
C PRO A 527 4.85 12.77 -19.32
N ASP A 528 5.74 13.10 -20.26
CA ASP A 528 6.62 14.27 -20.17
C ASP A 528 5.84 15.58 -20.29
N THR A 529 6.46 16.68 -19.85
CA THR A 529 5.82 18.00 -19.86
C THR A 529 6.14 18.77 -21.14
N GLN A 530 5.13 19.11 -21.94
CA GLN A 530 5.29 20.02 -23.08
C GLN A 530 5.60 21.44 -22.60
N VAL A 531 6.67 22.04 -23.10
CA VAL A 531 7.12 23.38 -22.72
C VAL A 531 6.50 24.44 -23.62
N THR A 532 6.71 24.33 -24.94
CA THR A 532 6.22 25.28 -25.94
C THR A 532 6.36 24.69 -27.35
N SER A 533 5.76 25.33 -28.36
CA SER A 533 6.08 25.13 -29.78
C SER A 533 6.98 26.23 -30.33
N CYS A 534 7.61 25.99 -31.48
CA CYS A 534 8.50 26.92 -32.14
C CYS A 534 8.74 26.58 -33.62
N THR A 535 8.77 27.60 -34.49
CA THR A 535 8.99 27.47 -35.93
C THR A 535 10.40 27.98 -36.30
N THR A 536 11.10 27.31 -37.22
CA THR A 536 12.42 27.75 -37.67
C THR A 536 12.35 28.98 -38.55
N GLY A 537 13.16 30.01 -38.25
CA GLY A 537 13.23 31.22 -39.07
C GLY A 537 14.12 31.08 -40.30
N THR A 538 14.33 32.17 -41.05
CA THR A 538 15.17 32.25 -42.27
C THR A 538 16.61 31.71 -42.13
N ASN A 539 17.11 31.58 -40.89
CA ASN A 539 18.44 31.02 -40.58
C ASN A 539 18.39 29.52 -40.25
N GLY A 540 17.23 28.88 -40.44
CA GLY A 540 16.90 27.52 -40.06
C GLY A 540 16.93 27.24 -38.57
N ARG A 541 16.89 28.26 -37.71
CA ARG A 541 16.96 28.07 -36.26
C ARG A 541 15.68 28.45 -35.55
N CYS A 542 15.43 27.73 -34.49
CA CYS A 542 14.51 28.07 -33.43
C CYS A 542 15.25 27.93 -32.08
N SER A 543 14.95 28.81 -31.11
CA SER A 543 15.45 28.69 -29.74
C SER A 543 14.40 29.05 -28.71
N VAL A 544 14.48 28.39 -27.55
CA VAL A 544 13.66 28.67 -26.37
C VAL A 544 14.58 28.76 -25.16
N THR A 545 14.42 29.79 -24.34
CA THR A 545 15.15 29.89 -23.06
C THR A 545 14.37 29.14 -22.00
N VAL A 546 15.00 28.15 -21.39
CA VAL A 546 14.41 27.28 -20.37
C VAL A 546 15.40 27.10 -19.21
N GLU A 547 14.90 26.64 -18.07
CA GLU A 547 15.72 26.29 -16.90
C GLU A 547 16.60 25.06 -17.19
N THR A 548 17.60 24.79 -16.35
CA THR A 548 18.37 23.55 -16.45
C THR A 548 17.47 22.31 -16.38
N GLY A 549 17.74 21.32 -17.22
CA GLY A 549 16.93 20.12 -17.35
C GLY A 549 17.30 19.29 -18.58
N THR A 550 16.60 18.19 -18.79
CA THR A 550 16.72 17.36 -19.99
C THR A 550 15.51 17.58 -20.89
N TYR A 551 15.76 17.80 -22.18
CA TYR A 551 14.76 18.22 -23.16
C TYR A 551 14.79 17.40 -24.45
N TYR A 552 13.66 17.39 -25.15
CA TYR A 552 13.49 16.78 -26.47
C TYR A 552 12.79 17.76 -27.41
N TRP A 553 13.27 17.86 -28.65
CA TRP A 553 12.52 18.49 -29.74
C TRP A 553 11.75 17.41 -30.50
N ARG A 554 10.51 17.70 -30.88
CA ARG A 554 9.72 16.87 -31.78
C ARG A 554 9.25 17.69 -32.96
N GLU A 555 9.56 17.26 -34.17
CA GLU A 555 9.12 17.94 -35.40
C GLU A 555 7.68 17.55 -35.72
N THR A 556 6.80 18.54 -35.79
CA THR A 556 5.36 18.34 -36.05
C THR A 556 4.96 18.68 -37.48
N ALA A 557 5.74 19.54 -38.15
CA ALA A 557 5.60 19.84 -39.58
C ALA A 557 6.96 20.14 -40.21
N ALA A 558 7.26 19.49 -41.33
CA ALA A 558 8.42 19.78 -42.15
C ALA A 558 8.24 21.08 -42.95
N PRO A 559 9.33 21.74 -43.37
CA PRO A 559 9.29 22.87 -44.29
C PRO A 559 8.59 22.56 -45.62
N ASP A 560 8.04 23.59 -46.25
CA ASP A 560 7.49 23.47 -47.61
C ASP A 560 8.53 22.88 -48.57
N GLY A 561 8.18 21.78 -49.24
CA GLY A 561 9.15 21.10 -50.09
C GLY A 561 9.78 19.85 -49.49
N TYR A 562 9.53 19.53 -48.23
CA TYR A 562 10.25 18.49 -47.49
C TYR A 562 9.32 17.46 -46.85
N ASP A 563 9.83 16.24 -46.70
CA ASP A 563 9.12 15.15 -46.03
C ASP A 563 9.40 15.19 -44.51
N LEU A 564 8.36 14.99 -43.68
CA LEU A 564 8.51 14.89 -42.22
C LEU A 564 9.38 13.67 -41.86
N PRO A 565 10.42 13.84 -41.02
CA PRO A 565 11.31 12.74 -40.69
C PRO A 565 10.65 11.71 -39.77
N ASP A 566 11.04 10.44 -39.91
CA ASP A 566 10.71 9.35 -38.99
C ASP A 566 12.03 8.63 -38.61
N PRO A 567 12.50 8.72 -37.35
CA PRO A 567 11.82 9.34 -36.20
C PRO A 567 11.80 10.88 -36.25
N ASP A 568 10.74 11.46 -35.68
CA ASP A 568 10.48 12.91 -35.58
C ASP A 568 11.04 13.55 -34.29
N VAL A 569 11.76 12.79 -33.46
CA VAL A 569 12.26 13.22 -32.14
C VAL A 569 13.77 13.40 -32.12
N PHE A 570 14.23 14.54 -31.58
CA PHE A 570 15.63 14.94 -31.49
C PHE A 570 16.02 15.27 -30.04
N GLY A 571 16.88 14.44 -29.45
CA GLY A 571 17.34 14.56 -28.07
C GLY A 571 17.96 13.26 -27.55
N PRO A 572 18.24 13.14 -26.24
CA PRO A 572 18.05 14.15 -25.20
C PRO A 572 19.04 15.32 -25.31
N LEU A 573 18.59 16.52 -24.94
CA LEU A 573 19.39 17.72 -24.76
C LEU A 573 19.46 18.08 -23.28
N THR A 574 20.62 17.89 -22.64
CA THR A 574 20.81 18.19 -21.22
C THR A 574 21.42 19.57 -21.01
N LEU A 575 20.58 20.51 -20.56
CA LEU A 575 20.97 21.84 -20.13
C LEU A 575 21.33 21.81 -18.64
N THR A 576 22.55 22.20 -18.31
CA THR A 576 23.13 22.20 -16.96
C THR A 576 23.65 23.59 -16.66
N GLU A 577 23.93 23.90 -15.39
CA GLU A 577 24.53 25.19 -15.04
C GLU A 577 25.85 25.44 -15.79
N ALA A 578 26.64 24.39 -16.03
CA ALA A 578 27.94 24.48 -16.69
C ALA A 578 27.86 24.87 -18.17
N ASN A 579 26.71 24.63 -18.83
CA ASN A 579 26.52 24.94 -20.25
C ASN A 579 25.37 25.93 -20.50
N ALA A 580 24.72 26.46 -19.47
CA ALA A 580 23.56 27.35 -19.60
C ALA A 580 23.87 28.62 -20.41
N ASP A 581 25.02 29.26 -20.15
CA ASP A 581 25.47 30.44 -20.90
C ASP A 581 25.69 30.15 -22.39
N ALA A 582 26.14 28.95 -22.73
CA ALA A 582 26.32 28.52 -24.12
C ALA A 582 25.01 28.02 -24.74
N GLY A 583 24.11 27.47 -23.92
CA GLY A 583 22.94 26.70 -24.34
C GLY A 583 23.30 25.35 -24.98
N VAL A 584 22.28 24.62 -25.42
CA VAL A 584 22.40 23.34 -26.10
C VAL A 584 21.68 23.39 -27.46
N GLN A 585 22.10 22.56 -28.42
CA GLN A 585 21.53 22.56 -29.77
C GLN A 585 21.46 21.14 -30.35
N ALA A 586 20.34 20.81 -30.98
CA ALA A 586 20.21 19.66 -31.89
C ALA A 586 20.20 20.09 -33.36
N VAL A 587 20.40 19.14 -34.27
CA VAL A 587 20.26 19.33 -35.73
C VAL A 587 19.20 18.36 -36.24
N ALA A 588 18.21 18.87 -36.98
CA ALA A 588 17.17 18.10 -37.64
C ALA A 588 17.28 18.27 -39.16
N SER A 589 17.37 17.15 -39.89
CA SER A 589 17.58 17.16 -41.34
C SER A 589 16.42 16.51 -42.07
N ASP A 590 15.87 17.17 -43.09
CA ASP A 590 14.79 16.63 -43.92
C ASP A 590 15.26 16.36 -45.32
N THR A 591 14.65 15.35 -45.93
CA THR A 591 14.85 15.07 -47.35
C THR A 591 13.83 15.83 -48.16
N ARG A 592 14.27 16.41 -49.29
CA ARG A 592 13.37 17.13 -50.20
C ARG A 592 12.34 16.16 -50.77
N SER A 593 11.07 16.55 -50.69
CA SER A 593 9.98 15.76 -51.24
C SER A 593 10.12 15.60 -52.75
N THR A 594 9.93 14.37 -53.22
CA THR A 594 9.95 14.04 -54.65
C THR A 594 8.56 14.09 -55.29
N ALA A 595 7.53 14.35 -54.48
CA ALA A 595 6.17 14.56 -54.93
C ALA A 595 6.02 15.97 -55.57
N PRO A 596 5.28 16.13 -56.68
CA PRO A 596 4.99 17.46 -57.23
C PRO A 596 4.23 18.30 -56.19
N HIS A 597 4.56 19.58 -56.03
CA HIS A 597 3.74 20.53 -55.26
C HIS A 597 2.53 20.97 -56.08
N GLY A 598 1.35 21.09 -55.45
CA GLY A 598 0.15 21.65 -56.07
C GLY A 598 -0.19 23.03 -55.54
N ASN A 599 -1.20 23.68 -56.13
CA ASN A 599 -1.71 24.98 -55.66
C ASN A 599 -3.06 24.84 -54.93
N GLY A 600 -3.44 23.64 -54.52
CA GLY A 600 -4.71 23.37 -53.86
C GLY A 600 -4.58 23.33 -52.34
N ALA A 601 -5.70 23.49 -51.64
CA ALA A 601 -5.73 23.46 -50.18
C ALA A 601 -6.96 22.71 -49.66
N ILE A 602 -6.90 22.22 -48.42
CA ILE A 602 -8.05 21.76 -47.64
C ILE A 602 -8.14 22.61 -46.38
N HIS A 603 -9.25 23.32 -46.18
CA HIS A 603 -9.51 24.15 -45.00
C HIS A 603 -10.51 23.45 -44.08
N LEU A 604 -10.07 23.08 -42.88
CA LEU A 604 -10.84 22.36 -41.89
C LEU A 604 -11.42 23.31 -40.83
N THR A 605 -12.70 23.12 -40.51
CA THR A 605 -13.37 23.72 -39.34
C THR A 605 -13.86 22.62 -38.40
N LYS A 606 -13.48 22.69 -37.13
CA LYS A 606 -13.78 21.71 -36.10
C LYS A 606 -14.67 22.28 -35.00
N THR A 607 -15.77 21.59 -34.73
CA THR A 607 -16.79 22.07 -33.78
C THR A 607 -17.27 21.00 -32.79
N ASP A 608 -17.84 21.43 -31.67
CA ASP A 608 -18.62 20.59 -30.76
C ASP A 608 -19.91 20.17 -31.47
N ARG A 609 -20.20 18.86 -31.47
CA ARG A 609 -21.37 18.30 -32.18
C ARG A 609 -22.71 18.82 -31.63
N LYS A 610 -22.78 19.19 -30.36
CA LYS A 610 -24.01 19.59 -29.66
C LYS A 610 -24.28 21.08 -29.79
N ASP A 611 -23.30 21.93 -29.53
CA ASP A 611 -23.50 23.39 -29.48
C ASP A 611 -22.84 24.17 -30.62
N GLY A 612 -22.04 23.51 -31.45
CA GLY A 612 -21.38 24.12 -32.61
C GLY A 612 -20.23 25.05 -32.25
N SER A 613 -19.81 25.10 -30.98
CA SER A 613 -18.65 25.89 -30.56
C SER A 613 -17.36 25.38 -31.22
N PRO A 614 -16.39 26.26 -31.52
CA PRO A 614 -15.12 25.85 -32.11
C PRO A 614 -14.29 25.02 -31.13
N LEU A 615 -13.57 24.02 -31.66
CA LEU A 615 -12.70 23.14 -30.87
C LEU A 615 -11.24 23.36 -31.21
N ALA A 616 -10.48 23.89 -30.25
CA ALA A 616 -9.03 24.03 -30.34
C ALA A 616 -8.31 22.76 -29.85
N GLY A 617 -7.22 22.37 -30.51
CA GLY A 617 -6.35 21.27 -30.09
C GLY A 617 -6.72 19.88 -30.65
N ALA A 618 -7.69 19.77 -31.54
CA ALA A 618 -7.89 18.54 -32.32
C ALA A 618 -6.80 18.42 -33.39
N VAL A 619 -6.19 17.25 -33.54
CA VAL A 619 -5.05 17.00 -34.43
C VAL A 619 -5.45 16.10 -35.59
N PHE A 620 -5.06 16.49 -36.81
CA PHE A 620 -5.40 15.83 -38.06
C PHE A 620 -4.16 15.49 -38.88
N GLU A 621 -4.24 14.42 -39.66
CA GLU A 621 -3.32 14.09 -40.74
C GLU A 621 -4.04 14.13 -42.09
N ALA A 622 -3.36 14.55 -43.15
CA ALA A 622 -3.86 14.43 -44.53
C ALA A 622 -3.12 13.31 -45.27
N TRP A 623 -3.86 12.54 -46.05
CA TRP A 623 -3.36 11.40 -46.80
C TRP A 623 -3.88 11.45 -48.23
N ARG A 624 -3.01 11.37 -49.23
CA ARG A 624 -3.35 11.34 -50.65
C ARG A 624 -3.58 9.90 -51.09
N GLU A 625 -4.72 9.67 -51.74
CA GLU A 625 -5.04 8.41 -52.43
C GLU A 625 -3.99 8.13 -53.52
N THR A 626 -3.21 7.07 -53.35
CA THR A 626 -2.12 6.73 -54.28
C THR A 626 -2.11 5.29 -54.77
N ASN A 627 -2.82 4.38 -54.10
CA ASN A 627 -2.79 2.96 -54.43
C ASN A 627 -4.02 2.50 -55.26
N GLY A 628 -5.05 3.34 -55.40
CA GLY A 628 -6.25 3.08 -56.17
C GLY A 628 -7.27 2.16 -55.47
N VAL A 629 -7.14 1.95 -54.16
CA VAL A 629 -8.03 1.12 -53.34
C VAL A 629 -8.94 2.04 -52.51
N PRO A 630 -10.27 1.98 -52.66
CA PRO A 630 -11.16 2.90 -51.94
C PRO A 630 -11.03 2.85 -50.41
N GLY A 631 -10.89 4.03 -49.79
CA GLY A 631 -10.69 4.24 -48.35
C GLY A 631 -9.25 4.60 -48.03
N LEU A 632 -8.95 4.99 -46.79
CA LEU A 632 -7.57 5.27 -46.37
C LEU A 632 -6.83 3.97 -46.00
N GLN A 633 -5.65 3.72 -46.58
CA GLN A 633 -4.72 2.67 -46.14
C GLN A 633 -3.43 3.28 -45.59
N THR A 634 -3.31 3.37 -44.27
CA THR A 634 -2.10 3.89 -43.60
C THR A 634 -0.98 2.85 -43.46
N THR A 635 -1.24 1.58 -43.79
CA THR A 635 -0.28 0.47 -43.66
C THR A 635 -0.47 -0.54 -44.79
N GLY A 636 0.55 -1.36 -45.08
CA GLY A 636 0.49 -2.41 -46.11
C GLY A 636 1.67 -2.36 -47.08
N ALA A 637 1.60 -3.16 -48.15
CA ALA A 637 2.65 -3.21 -49.18
C ALA A 637 2.62 -1.99 -50.12
N ASP A 638 1.49 -1.27 -50.17
CA ASP A 638 1.27 -0.09 -50.99
C ASP A 638 0.29 0.87 -50.27
N PRO A 639 0.71 1.52 -49.17
CA PRO A 639 -0.15 2.44 -48.42
C PRO A 639 -0.39 3.73 -49.21
N ASP A 640 -1.43 4.46 -48.82
CA ASP A 640 -1.62 5.84 -49.27
C ASP A 640 -0.50 6.74 -48.76
N THR A 641 -0.27 7.85 -49.46
CA THR A 641 0.85 8.75 -49.14
C THR A 641 0.39 9.82 -48.16
N ARG A 642 0.95 9.86 -46.95
CA ARG A 642 0.74 10.99 -46.03
C ARG A 642 1.31 12.27 -46.66
N VAL A 643 0.55 13.36 -46.62
CA VAL A 643 0.93 14.64 -47.23
C VAL A 643 0.86 15.76 -46.20
N GLY A 644 1.80 16.68 -46.28
CA GLY A 644 1.93 17.79 -45.34
C GLY A 644 2.26 17.36 -43.90
N GLY A 645 2.39 18.36 -43.03
CA GLY A 645 2.44 18.16 -41.59
C GLY A 645 1.10 17.67 -41.03
N GLY A 646 1.11 17.25 -39.76
CA GLY A 646 -0.15 17.18 -39.02
C GLY A 646 -0.68 18.59 -38.78
N CYS A 647 -1.99 18.74 -38.60
CA CYS A 647 -2.62 20.03 -38.40
C CYS A 647 -3.42 20.05 -37.10
N SER A 648 -3.12 21.01 -36.21
CA SER A 648 -3.88 21.23 -34.98
C SER A 648 -4.83 22.41 -35.14
N THR A 649 -6.05 22.23 -34.65
CA THR A 649 -7.09 23.26 -34.73
C THR A 649 -6.82 24.41 -33.77
N ASP A 650 -6.91 25.65 -34.26
CA ASP A 650 -6.68 26.86 -33.47
C ASP A 650 -7.85 27.20 -32.53
N THR A 651 -7.78 28.34 -31.83
CA THR A 651 -8.84 28.80 -30.93
C THR A 651 -10.19 29.06 -31.61
N ALA A 652 -10.21 29.24 -32.92
CA ALA A 652 -11.40 29.37 -33.74
C ALA A 652 -11.83 28.02 -34.37
N GLY A 653 -11.15 26.93 -34.03
CA GLY A 653 -11.42 25.58 -34.54
C GLY A 653 -10.93 25.38 -35.98
N HIS A 654 -10.04 26.22 -36.48
CA HIS A 654 -9.57 26.19 -37.85
C HIS A 654 -8.19 25.56 -38.00
N CYS A 655 -7.98 24.91 -39.14
CA CYS A 655 -6.78 24.16 -39.48
C CYS A 655 -6.72 24.02 -41.01
N ALA A 656 -5.55 24.01 -41.64
CA ALA A 656 -5.42 23.92 -43.10
C ALA A 656 -4.28 22.99 -43.54
N PHE A 657 -4.48 22.35 -44.69
CA PHE A 657 -3.45 21.65 -45.45
C PHE A 657 -3.29 22.38 -46.79
N GLU A 658 -2.14 23.01 -47.01
CA GLU A 658 -1.85 23.84 -48.19
C GLU A 658 -0.99 23.07 -49.22
N ASP A 659 -0.77 23.67 -50.38
CA ASP A 659 0.10 23.18 -51.46
C ASP A 659 -0.16 21.74 -51.96
N LEU A 660 -1.41 21.31 -51.85
CA LEU A 660 -1.87 19.98 -52.24
C LEU A 660 -1.98 19.87 -53.78
N PRO A 661 -1.33 18.86 -54.40
CA PRO A 661 -1.55 18.48 -55.80
C PRO A 661 -3.01 18.18 -56.11
N ALA A 662 -3.40 18.28 -57.38
CA ALA A 662 -4.67 17.71 -57.81
C ALA A 662 -4.71 16.20 -57.49
N GLY A 663 -5.78 15.77 -56.82
CA GLY A 663 -5.88 14.43 -56.26
C GLY A 663 -7.07 14.25 -55.32
N GLU A 664 -7.18 13.04 -54.79
CA GLU A 664 -8.14 12.68 -53.75
C GLU A 664 -7.43 12.51 -52.41
N TYR A 665 -8.01 13.05 -51.35
CA TYR A 665 -7.38 13.14 -50.02
C TYR A 665 -8.30 12.66 -48.91
N TYR A 666 -7.76 11.98 -47.92
CA TYR A 666 -8.43 11.63 -46.68
C TYR A 666 -7.84 12.46 -45.53
N LEU A 667 -8.69 12.91 -44.62
CA LEU A 667 -8.28 13.48 -43.33
C LEU A 667 -8.50 12.43 -42.24
N ARG A 668 -7.50 12.22 -41.38
CA ARG A 668 -7.59 11.33 -40.23
C ARG A 668 -7.40 12.13 -38.94
N GLU A 669 -8.41 12.14 -38.08
CA GLU A 669 -8.28 12.70 -36.73
C GLU A 669 -7.45 11.76 -35.85
N THR A 670 -6.34 12.24 -35.30
CA THR A 670 -5.41 11.44 -34.50
C THR A 670 -5.46 11.76 -33.02
N ALA A 671 -5.88 12.98 -32.66
CA ALA A 671 -6.11 13.38 -31.27
C ALA A 671 -7.30 14.34 -31.17
N VAL A 672 -7.97 14.31 -30.03
CA VAL A 672 -9.09 15.20 -29.71
C VAL A 672 -8.75 16.08 -28.50
N PRO A 673 -9.36 17.27 -28.37
CA PRO A 673 -9.17 18.12 -27.21
C PRO A 673 -9.67 17.45 -25.93
N GLU A 674 -9.21 17.94 -24.78
CA GLU A 674 -9.66 17.47 -23.47
C GLU A 674 -11.19 17.46 -23.35
N GLY A 675 -11.73 16.34 -22.87
CA GLY A 675 -13.17 16.16 -22.67
C GLY A 675 -13.94 15.74 -23.93
N TYR A 676 -13.30 15.55 -25.08
CA TYR A 676 -13.93 15.03 -26.30
C TYR A 676 -13.57 13.57 -26.57
N VAL A 677 -14.41 12.89 -27.33
CA VAL A 677 -14.20 11.48 -27.73
C VAL A 677 -13.76 11.44 -29.18
N LEU A 678 -12.66 10.70 -29.46
CA LEU A 678 -12.23 10.41 -30.83
C LEU A 678 -13.32 9.60 -31.56
N PRO A 679 -13.78 10.00 -32.76
CA PRO A 679 -14.76 9.25 -33.51
C PRO A 679 -14.34 7.79 -33.74
N GLY A 680 -15.29 6.86 -33.64
CA GLY A 680 -15.02 5.44 -33.90
C GLY A 680 -14.54 5.15 -35.33
N ASP A 681 -14.90 6.01 -36.28
CA ASP A 681 -14.26 6.13 -37.59
C ASP A 681 -13.63 7.54 -37.68
N PRO A 682 -12.31 7.67 -37.46
CA PRO A 682 -11.63 8.96 -37.45
C PRO A 682 -11.27 9.46 -38.85
N VAL A 683 -11.62 8.72 -39.91
CA VAL A 683 -11.26 9.06 -41.29
C VAL A 683 -12.43 9.77 -41.98
N SER A 684 -12.13 10.85 -42.70
CA SER A 684 -13.09 11.57 -43.53
C SER A 684 -12.54 11.85 -44.92
N GLY A 685 -13.39 11.79 -45.94
CA GLY A 685 -13.01 11.91 -47.35
C GLY A 685 -13.59 10.79 -48.24
N PRO A 686 -13.15 10.66 -49.50
CA PRO A 686 -12.09 11.45 -50.11
C PRO A 686 -12.55 12.88 -50.48
N TYR A 687 -11.69 13.85 -50.25
CA TYR A 687 -11.81 15.23 -50.68
C TYR A 687 -11.04 15.42 -51.98
N ARG A 688 -11.71 15.92 -53.01
CA ARG A 688 -11.10 16.11 -54.32
C ARG A 688 -10.57 17.52 -54.49
N VAL A 689 -9.25 17.64 -54.58
CA VAL A 689 -8.55 18.87 -54.95
C VAL A 689 -8.31 18.86 -56.46
N THR A 690 -8.60 19.96 -57.15
CA THR A 690 -8.37 20.12 -58.59
C THR A 690 -7.46 21.31 -58.87
N ASP A 691 -6.89 21.37 -60.08
CA ASP A 691 -6.06 22.52 -60.51
C ASP A 691 -6.84 23.86 -60.59
N SER A 692 -8.16 23.83 -60.40
CA SER A 692 -9.04 25.00 -60.43
C SER A 692 -9.60 25.39 -59.05
N SER A 693 -9.39 24.57 -58.01
CA SER A 693 -9.86 24.84 -56.65
C SER A 693 -8.79 25.59 -55.86
N THR A 694 -9.10 26.81 -55.40
CA THR A 694 -8.23 27.56 -54.48
C THR A 694 -8.19 26.93 -53.08
N ALA A 695 -9.28 26.26 -52.65
CA ALA A 695 -9.36 25.48 -51.40
C ALA A 695 -10.60 24.57 -51.42
N VAL A 696 -10.59 23.50 -50.63
CA VAL A 696 -11.73 22.63 -50.31
C VAL A 696 -12.09 22.80 -48.83
N ASP A 697 -13.25 23.36 -48.54
CA ASP A 697 -13.72 23.54 -47.15
C ASP A 697 -14.34 22.26 -46.59
N VAL A 698 -13.90 21.87 -45.39
CA VAL A 698 -14.32 20.67 -44.67
C VAL A 698 -14.78 21.08 -43.27
N SER A 699 -15.91 20.53 -42.81
CA SER A 699 -16.41 20.73 -41.44
C SER A 699 -16.61 19.41 -40.74
N LEU A 700 -15.94 19.22 -39.60
CA LEU A 700 -16.01 18.01 -38.77
C LEU A 700 -16.43 18.37 -37.34
N SER A 701 -17.01 17.41 -36.60
CA SER A 701 -17.44 17.63 -35.21
C SER A 701 -17.21 16.43 -34.30
N ASN A 702 -16.83 16.70 -33.04
CA ASN A 702 -16.70 15.66 -32.01
C ASN A 702 -17.83 15.72 -31.00
N GLU A 703 -18.16 14.55 -30.47
CA GLU A 703 -18.99 14.44 -29.29
C GLU A 703 -18.14 14.66 -28.05
N ARG A 704 -18.65 15.48 -27.12
CA ARG A 704 -18.11 15.58 -25.78
C ARG A 704 -18.33 14.24 -25.07
N GLY A 705 -17.30 13.71 -24.42
CA GLY A 705 -17.42 12.54 -23.53
C GLY A 705 -18.16 12.92 -22.25
N GLU A 706 -18.85 11.97 -21.63
CA GLU A 706 -19.55 12.17 -20.33
C GLU A 706 -18.69 12.99 -19.33
N PRO A 707 -19.27 14.00 -18.65
CA PRO A 707 -18.51 15.10 -18.07
C PRO A 707 -18.01 14.81 -16.65
N CYS A 708 -17.20 13.77 -16.40
CA CYS A 708 -16.48 13.65 -15.12
C CYS A 708 -15.21 12.80 -15.28
N LYS A 709 -14.16 13.36 -15.89
CA LYS A 709 -12.77 12.97 -15.61
C LYS A 709 -11.98 14.28 -15.47
N GLY A 710 -11.62 14.65 -14.24
CA GLY A 710 -10.67 15.74 -13.99
C GLY A 710 -11.09 16.91 -13.10
N LYS A 711 -12.35 17.03 -12.62
CA LYS A 711 -12.74 17.94 -11.51
C LYS A 711 -14.20 17.72 -11.05
N ASP A 712 -14.44 17.99 -9.76
CA ASP A 712 -15.65 17.83 -8.95
C ASP A 712 -17.01 17.84 -9.68
N CYS A 713 -17.78 16.76 -9.46
CA CYS A 713 -19.20 16.67 -9.81
C CYS A 713 -20.04 16.64 -8.51
N SER A 714 -20.33 17.82 -7.94
CA SER A 714 -21.33 17.96 -6.87
C SER A 714 -22.74 17.98 -7.47
N TYR A 715 -23.55 16.95 -7.23
CA TYR A 715 -24.99 17.00 -7.55
C TYR A 715 -25.76 17.66 -6.40
N GLY A 716 -26.35 18.83 -6.70
CA GLY A 716 -27.37 19.47 -5.88
C GLY A 716 -28.50 19.97 -6.76
N TYR A 717 -29.54 19.16 -6.93
CA TYR A 717 -30.95 19.41 -6.54
C TYR A 717 -31.88 18.34 -7.08
#